data_AF-A0A938MSF2-F1
#
_entry.id   AF-A0A938MSF2-F1
#
_cell.length_a   1.000
_cell.length_b   1.000
_cell.length_c   1.000
_cell.angle_alpha   90.00
_cell.angle_beta   90.00
_cell.angle_gamma   90.00
#
_symmetry.space_group_name_H-M   'P 1'
#
loop_
_entity.id
_entity.type
_entity.pdbx_description
1 polymer ?
#
loop_
_entity_poly.entity_id
_entity_poly.type
_entity_poly.pdbx_seq_one_letter_code
_entity_poly.pdbx_strand_id
1 'polypeptide(L)'
;MNDPRTLTSCRPTVRLWRNPCAQWACGPRPSVLCHSVFTAAWFFFAAPAFAADADLVLENRHVRLAFAAATGEWTSFIDKRSGDELISPAKTPVTVAPPSVPTIDSSRLDRAIAEGRALSLTGDWTFAAKSLAADEVERLLQGKFDGVSWSPTRIPSRRGEGDDKLHDRVGEFWYRREFVPPAGWSDKELALLIGAVDDFDVTYLNGTRIGATGQETPHHWETPRLYRFPSGLLRPGETNVLLCRVTNGAADGGIASPVVMGEANALDTLESRVPRLTLHAGTSDGADTQLQLTARDEPYEYSATFTLLADSAVVARQLSVRNVGDTEQLFQTAVYATPPLTVGPDQVRIFPGSLPVGDAPASSLAPREVSRPRGEDPLVVLWDAKKQRGLGSWFACDEEFSPVSVERPGPGAALIVRHNQHVIVRLAPGESVTLGRQFFWLTHGSRDAALTGVQTVYRTIGLRAPPDGLPGLRSMVLYCGHPGGPPELRFRGYGGFRALSGYVPTLQKLHVDLLWLLPIWEHGEDPKWNLYAPFDHFEVSRLYGTADELKQLADDCGKDGMRLMFDLVPHGPPDFTPLAKAHPEWAAKDQAGKAIYAWGQLAFDNHHAGWQDYMRRAAEWGARQFGAVGARVDCAAGGPLNWNRDVTNRPSLSSLAAGLGMCRAIRDGYRRVHDHVCLLPEEYSGANAYHRVGDLTYDAQFYFLQADLLARQAAPEEWALQFQ
;
A
#
# COMPACT_ATOMS: atom_id res chain seq x y z
N MET A 1 46.08 34.28 48.05
CA MET A 1 46.23 32.81 48.08
C MET A 1 45.58 32.27 46.81
N ASN A 2 46.14 32.49 45.62
CA ASN A 2 47.42 32.01 45.04
C ASN A 2 47.21 30.72 44.22
N ASP A 3 46.83 30.88 42.95
CA ASP A 3 47.65 30.63 41.71
C ASP A 3 48.57 29.38 41.68
N PRO A 4 48.93 28.76 40.51
CA PRO A 4 48.79 29.24 39.10
C PRO A 4 48.36 28.14 38.06
N ARG A 5 48.24 28.29 36.73
CA ARG A 5 48.91 29.16 35.71
C ARG A 5 48.01 29.52 34.50
N THR A 6 48.51 30.47 33.70
CA THR A 6 47.90 31.25 32.61
C THR A 6 47.90 30.64 31.19
N LEU A 7 46.87 31.03 30.39
CA LEU A 7 46.85 31.65 29.01
C LEU A 7 47.88 31.20 27.93
N THR A 8 47.63 31.25 26.61
CA THR A 8 46.86 32.22 25.78
C THR A 8 46.45 31.62 24.40
N SER A 9 45.67 32.36 23.61
CA SER A 9 45.14 32.01 22.27
C SER A 9 46.08 32.28 21.08
N CYS A 10 45.84 31.62 19.92
CA CYS A 10 45.91 32.22 18.57
C CYS A 10 45.41 31.30 17.42
N ARG A 11 44.74 31.90 16.41
CA ARG A 11 44.59 31.47 14.99
C ARG A 11 45.45 32.46 14.13
N PRO A 12 45.60 32.43 12.77
CA PRO A 12 44.79 31.77 11.72
C PRO A 12 45.54 31.26 10.42
N THR A 13 44.75 30.85 9.38
CA THR A 13 45.00 31.00 7.91
C THR A 13 46.18 30.29 7.19
N VAL A 14 46.21 30.00 5.86
CA VAL A 14 45.20 29.59 4.82
C VAL A 14 45.92 29.30 3.47
N ARG A 15 45.49 28.27 2.72
CA ARG A 15 45.67 27.97 1.25
C ARG A 15 47.06 28.09 0.54
N LEU A 16 47.42 27.08 -0.28
CA LEU A 16 47.47 27.12 -1.79
C LEU A 16 48.26 25.94 -2.44
N TRP A 17 47.64 25.32 -3.46
CA TRP A 17 48.21 24.85 -4.76
C TRP A 17 48.89 23.47 -5.04
N ARG A 18 48.32 22.84 -6.08
CA ARG A 18 48.91 22.10 -7.24
C ARG A 18 49.55 20.70 -7.10
N ASN A 19 48.90 19.75 -7.79
CA ASN A 19 49.48 18.60 -8.54
C ASN A 19 50.61 19.04 -9.50
N PRO A 20 51.58 18.18 -9.93
CA PRO A 20 51.28 16.92 -10.65
C PRO A 20 52.32 15.74 -10.53
N CYS A 21 52.01 14.60 -11.20
CA CYS A 21 52.90 13.64 -11.91
C CYS A 21 54.21 13.08 -11.27
N ALA A 22 54.73 11.87 -11.57
CA ALA A 22 54.28 10.69 -12.33
C ALA A 22 55.34 9.54 -12.22
N GLN A 23 54.97 8.28 -12.56
CA GLN A 23 55.82 7.19 -13.15
C GLN A 23 57.07 6.69 -12.33
N TRP A 24 57.63 5.47 -12.41
CA TRP A 24 57.61 4.23 -13.23
C TRP A 24 58.24 3.07 -12.35
N ALA A 25 58.46 1.80 -12.71
CA ALA A 25 57.87 0.77 -13.61
C ALA A 25 58.64 -0.59 -13.42
N CYS A 26 58.12 -1.71 -13.99
CA CYS A 26 58.76 -3.05 -14.12
C CYS A 26 58.96 -3.87 -12.80
N GLY A 27 58.78 -5.20 -12.69
CA GLY A 27 58.63 -6.33 -13.64
C GLY A 27 59.70 -7.42 -13.36
N PRO A 28 59.52 -8.75 -13.57
CA PRO A 28 58.51 -9.46 -14.37
C PRO A 28 57.84 -10.72 -13.71
N ARG A 29 57.10 -11.48 -14.54
CA ARG A 29 56.24 -12.69 -14.38
C ARG A 29 57.05 -14.04 -14.35
N PRO A 30 56.48 -15.29 -14.23
CA PRO A 30 55.14 -15.71 -14.70
C PRO A 30 54.32 -16.91 -14.08
N SER A 31 53.03 -16.92 -14.43
CA SER A 31 52.12 -18.08 -14.71
C SER A 31 51.57 -18.91 -13.52
N VAL A 32 50.37 -19.54 -13.53
CA VAL A 32 49.50 -20.11 -14.60
C VAL A 32 47.97 -20.04 -14.25
N LEU A 33 47.09 -19.77 -15.24
CA LEU A 33 45.62 -20.06 -15.43
C LEU A 33 44.59 -19.93 -14.25
N CYS A 34 43.31 -19.57 -14.44
CA CYS A 34 42.49 -19.36 -15.66
C CYS A 34 41.47 -18.21 -15.48
N HIS A 35 41.02 -17.60 -16.57
CA HIS A 35 39.95 -16.58 -16.63
C HIS A 35 38.72 -17.10 -17.38
N SER A 36 37.54 -16.55 -17.06
CA SER A 36 36.58 -16.11 -18.09
C SER A 36 35.55 -15.14 -17.50
N VAL A 37 35.81 -13.85 -17.65
CA VAL A 37 34.82 -12.77 -17.43
C VAL A 37 33.93 -12.70 -18.67
N PHE A 38 32.61 -12.82 -18.52
CA PHE A 38 31.69 -12.51 -19.60
C PHE A 38 31.42 -11.00 -19.66
N THR A 39 32.11 -10.32 -20.58
CA THR A 39 31.71 -8.99 -21.03
C THR A 39 30.41 -9.09 -21.82
N ALA A 40 29.31 -8.57 -21.27
CA ALA A 40 28.09 -8.33 -22.02
C ALA A 40 28.32 -7.21 -23.04
N ALA A 41 28.56 -7.58 -24.29
CA ALA A 41 28.68 -6.64 -25.39
C ALA A 41 27.30 -6.10 -25.76
N TRP A 42 26.98 -4.89 -25.28
CA TRP A 42 25.79 -4.15 -25.72
C TRP A 42 25.97 -3.69 -27.16
N PHE A 43 25.50 -4.50 -28.10
CA PHE A 43 25.35 -4.09 -29.50
C PHE A 43 24.21 -3.09 -29.62
N PHE A 44 24.54 -1.80 -29.53
CA PHE A 44 23.70 -0.72 -30.05
C PHE A 44 23.65 -0.80 -31.58
N PHE A 45 22.81 -1.69 -32.11
CA PHE A 45 22.21 -1.44 -33.41
C PHE A 45 21.13 -0.39 -33.21
N ALA A 46 21.26 0.75 -33.89
CA ALA A 46 20.15 1.67 -34.08
C ALA A 46 19.13 0.96 -34.99
N ALA A 47 18.23 0.18 -34.39
CA ALA A 47 17.12 -0.41 -35.09
C ALA A 47 16.23 0.72 -35.65
N PRO A 48 15.71 0.58 -36.89
CA PRO A 48 14.69 1.49 -37.37
C PRO A 48 13.51 1.50 -36.40
N ALA A 49 12.87 2.66 -36.24
CA ALA A 49 11.56 2.72 -35.61
C ALA A 49 10.53 2.05 -36.54
N PHE A 50 10.45 0.72 -36.45
CA PHE A 50 9.39 -0.05 -37.09
C PHE A 50 8.09 0.26 -36.36
N ALA A 51 7.29 1.14 -36.97
CA ALA A 51 5.85 1.07 -36.77
C ALA A 51 5.42 -0.33 -37.24
N ALA A 52 5.08 -1.21 -36.29
CA ALA A 52 4.52 -2.50 -36.63
C ALA A 52 3.06 -2.27 -37.05
N ASP A 53 2.76 -2.39 -38.35
CA ASP A 53 1.40 -2.26 -38.89
C ASP A 53 0.46 -3.42 -38.49
N ALA A 54 0.86 -4.28 -37.54
CA ALA A 54 0.12 -5.44 -37.07
C ALA A 54 0.15 -5.54 -35.54
N ASP A 55 -0.98 -5.95 -34.95
CA ASP A 55 -1.10 -6.21 -33.51
C ASP A 55 -0.06 -7.23 -33.03
N LEU A 56 0.55 -6.95 -31.87
CA LEU A 56 1.45 -7.89 -31.20
C LEU A 56 0.62 -8.93 -30.47
N VAL A 57 1.00 -10.21 -30.56
CA VAL A 57 0.21 -11.33 -30.03
C VAL A 57 1.04 -12.15 -29.03
N LEU A 58 0.45 -12.46 -27.89
CA LEU A 58 0.97 -13.36 -26.86
C LEU A 58 -0.02 -14.51 -26.69
N GLU A 59 0.32 -15.72 -27.16
CA GLU A 59 -0.61 -16.85 -27.14
C GLU A 59 0.02 -18.21 -26.83
N ASN A 60 -0.79 -19.11 -26.28
CA ASN A 60 -0.47 -20.52 -26.08
C ASN A 60 -1.70 -21.38 -26.45
N ARG A 61 -1.82 -22.62 -25.93
CA ARG A 61 -2.99 -23.47 -26.23
C ARG A 61 -4.29 -23.06 -25.51
N HIS A 62 -4.21 -22.28 -24.43
CA HIS A 62 -5.33 -21.93 -23.57
C HIS A 62 -5.85 -20.51 -23.80
N VAL A 63 -4.95 -19.55 -24.06
CA VAL A 63 -5.31 -18.13 -24.21
C VAL A 63 -4.56 -17.45 -25.34
N ARG A 64 -5.13 -16.35 -25.84
CA ARG A 64 -4.50 -15.41 -26.77
C ARG A 64 -4.77 -13.98 -26.32
N LEU A 65 -3.71 -13.20 -26.14
CA LEU A 65 -3.77 -11.76 -25.89
C LEU A 65 -3.23 -11.03 -27.13
N ALA A 66 -3.85 -9.91 -27.49
CA ALA A 66 -3.34 -9.02 -28.54
C ALA A 66 -3.17 -7.60 -28.01
N PHE A 67 -2.21 -6.86 -28.59
CA PHE A 67 -1.82 -5.53 -28.15
C PHE A 67 -1.66 -4.59 -29.35
N ALA A 68 -2.19 -3.38 -29.25
CA ALA A 68 -2.08 -2.35 -30.26
C ALA A 68 -0.62 -1.88 -30.39
N ALA A 69 -0.05 -1.97 -31.60
CA ALA A 69 1.34 -1.57 -31.85
C ALA A 69 1.61 -0.06 -31.69
N ALA A 70 0.57 0.78 -31.67
CA ALA A 70 0.71 2.22 -31.47
C ALA A 70 0.64 2.65 -29.99
N THR A 71 -0.10 1.92 -29.15
CA THR A 71 -0.43 2.35 -27.76
C THR A 71 0.01 1.35 -26.68
N GLY A 72 0.37 0.12 -27.04
CA GLY A 72 0.65 -0.98 -26.09
C GLY A 72 -0.59 -1.46 -25.32
N GLU A 73 -1.77 -0.92 -25.61
CA GLU A 73 -3.03 -1.31 -24.98
C GLU A 73 -3.47 -2.69 -25.44
N TRP A 74 -4.18 -3.42 -24.58
CA TRP A 74 -4.70 -4.74 -24.93
C TRP A 74 -5.91 -4.58 -25.85
N THR A 75 -5.84 -5.14 -27.05
CA THR A 75 -6.91 -5.12 -28.05
C THR A 75 -7.80 -6.37 -28.01
N SER A 76 -7.30 -7.48 -27.45
CA SER A 76 -8.02 -8.76 -27.35
C SER A 76 -7.51 -9.60 -26.18
N PHE A 77 -8.39 -10.34 -25.51
CA PHE A 77 -8.07 -11.44 -24.59
C PHE A 77 -9.07 -12.58 -24.78
N ILE A 78 -8.66 -13.61 -25.53
CA ILE A 78 -9.52 -14.73 -25.93
C ILE A 78 -9.27 -15.96 -25.05
N ASP A 79 -10.36 -16.55 -24.56
CA ASP A 79 -10.41 -17.89 -23.99
C ASP A 79 -10.45 -18.92 -25.13
N LYS A 80 -9.31 -19.57 -25.44
CA LYS A 80 -9.22 -20.51 -26.58
C LYS A 80 -10.01 -21.81 -26.35
N ARG A 81 -10.54 -22.05 -25.14
CA ARG A 81 -11.43 -23.19 -24.86
C ARG A 81 -12.85 -22.97 -25.35
N SER A 82 -13.38 -21.75 -25.22
CA SER A 82 -14.74 -21.41 -25.68
C SER A 82 -14.78 -20.57 -26.98
N GLY A 83 -13.67 -19.91 -27.32
CA GLY A 83 -13.61 -18.93 -28.40
C GLY A 83 -14.20 -17.57 -28.03
N ASP A 84 -14.59 -17.34 -26.76
CA ASP A 84 -15.09 -16.03 -26.32
C ASP A 84 -13.95 -15.00 -26.23
N GLU A 85 -14.24 -13.79 -26.69
CA GLU A 85 -13.49 -12.58 -26.32
C GLU A 85 -13.93 -12.10 -24.94
N LEU A 86 -12.98 -11.73 -24.08
CA LEU A 86 -13.21 -11.30 -22.70
C LEU A 86 -13.13 -9.78 -22.53
N ILE A 87 -12.47 -9.06 -23.45
CA ILE A 87 -12.47 -7.60 -23.48
C ILE A 87 -13.80 -7.09 -24.02
N SER A 88 -14.44 -6.18 -23.29
CA SER A 88 -15.68 -5.55 -23.73
C SER A 88 -15.43 -4.53 -24.85
N PRO A 89 -16.31 -4.41 -25.87
CA PRO A 89 -16.17 -3.44 -26.97
C PRO A 89 -16.14 -1.95 -26.55
N ALA A 90 -16.49 -1.64 -25.30
CA ALA A 90 -16.40 -0.31 -24.73
C ALA A 90 -14.92 0.10 -24.55
N LYS A 91 -14.33 0.69 -25.60
CA LYS A 91 -12.99 1.27 -25.58
C LYS A 91 -12.88 2.33 -24.48
N THR A 92 -12.24 1.98 -23.37
CA THR A 92 -11.64 2.91 -22.43
C THR A 92 -10.14 2.65 -22.46
N PRO A 93 -9.28 3.66 -22.61
CA PRO A 93 -7.83 3.47 -22.56
C PRO A 93 -7.42 2.78 -21.27
N VAL A 94 -6.70 1.66 -21.36
CA VAL A 94 -6.12 0.99 -20.19
C VAL A 94 -4.67 0.67 -20.47
N THR A 95 -3.83 1.60 -20.05
CA THR A 95 -2.38 1.56 -20.22
C THR A 95 -1.72 1.10 -18.92
N VAL A 96 -0.60 0.36 -19.05
CA VAL A 96 0.47 0.46 -18.04
C VAL A 96 1.24 1.75 -18.32
N ALA A 97 0.60 2.87 -18.05
CA ALA A 97 1.28 4.14 -17.85
C ALA A 97 1.15 4.42 -16.35
N PRO A 98 2.21 4.90 -15.68
CA PRO A 98 1.93 5.65 -14.47
C PRO A 98 1.04 6.85 -14.85
N PRO A 99 0.27 7.34 -13.89
CA PRO A 99 -0.60 8.47 -14.10
C PRO A 99 0.24 9.72 -14.39
N SER A 100 0.40 10.04 -15.68
CA SER A 100 0.80 11.37 -16.09
C SER A 100 -0.21 12.34 -15.49
N VAL A 101 0.21 13.20 -14.56
CA VAL A 101 -0.66 14.21 -13.96
C VAL A 101 -1.32 14.99 -15.11
N PRO A 102 -2.66 14.92 -15.28
CA PRO A 102 -3.31 15.50 -16.45
C PRO A 102 -3.08 17.01 -16.47
N THR A 103 -2.54 17.54 -17.58
CA THR A 103 -2.30 18.97 -17.70
C THR A 103 -3.53 19.67 -18.27
N ILE A 104 -3.86 20.83 -17.72
CA ILE A 104 -4.94 21.67 -18.24
C ILE A 104 -4.43 22.39 -19.51
N ASP A 105 -5.08 22.19 -20.65
CA ASP A 105 -4.93 23.08 -21.81
C ASP A 105 -5.57 24.44 -21.49
N SER A 106 -4.74 25.35 -20.96
CA SER A 106 -5.13 26.72 -20.66
C SER A 106 -5.60 27.48 -21.90
N SER A 107 -5.09 27.19 -23.10
CA SER A 107 -5.48 27.90 -24.33
C SER A 107 -6.91 27.57 -24.77
N ARG A 108 -7.34 26.31 -24.59
CA ARG A 108 -8.73 25.91 -24.81
C ARG A 108 -9.64 26.34 -23.66
N LEU A 109 -9.15 26.36 -22.43
CA LEU A 109 -9.88 26.86 -21.26
C LEU A 109 -10.19 28.37 -21.38
N ASP A 110 -9.18 29.17 -21.68
CA ASP A 110 -9.32 30.62 -21.91
C ASP A 110 -10.28 30.91 -23.06
N ARG A 111 -10.25 30.11 -24.13
CA ARG A 111 -11.21 30.20 -25.23
C ARG A 111 -12.63 29.90 -24.78
N ALA A 112 -12.85 28.83 -24.00
CA ALA A 112 -14.17 28.49 -23.48
C ALA A 112 -14.75 29.61 -22.58
N ILE A 113 -13.91 30.29 -21.81
CA ILE A 113 -14.29 31.45 -21.00
C ILE A 113 -14.62 32.65 -21.91
N ALA A 114 -13.77 32.96 -22.89
CA ALA A 114 -13.98 34.06 -23.83
C ALA A 114 -15.24 33.88 -24.71
N GLU A 115 -15.60 32.64 -25.05
CA GLU A 115 -16.83 32.27 -25.77
C GLU A 115 -18.09 32.30 -24.87
N GLY A 116 -17.96 32.57 -23.56
CA GLY A 116 -19.08 32.55 -22.60
C GLY A 116 -19.61 31.14 -22.27
N ARG A 117 -18.90 30.09 -22.70
CA ARG A 117 -19.24 28.67 -22.45
C ARG A 117 -18.73 28.17 -21.09
N ALA A 118 -17.89 28.97 -20.44
CA ALA A 118 -17.37 28.75 -19.10
C ALA A 118 -17.26 30.06 -18.31
N LEU A 119 -17.28 29.94 -16.98
CA LEU A 119 -17.16 31.01 -15.99
C LEU A 119 -16.00 30.67 -15.06
N SER A 120 -15.01 31.58 -14.96
CA SER A 120 -13.97 31.47 -13.94
C SER A 120 -14.54 31.77 -12.55
N LEU A 121 -14.29 30.86 -11.62
CA LEU A 121 -14.62 30.95 -10.20
C LEU A 121 -13.36 31.14 -9.32
N THR A 122 -12.18 31.19 -9.92
CA THR A 122 -10.90 31.62 -9.32
C THR A 122 -11.03 33.01 -8.69
N GLY A 123 -10.19 33.33 -7.70
CA GLY A 123 -10.25 34.61 -6.97
C GLY A 123 -10.85 34.44 -5.57
N ASP A 124 -11.83 35.26 -5.20
CA ASP A 124 -12.20 35.46 -3.78
C ASP A 124 -13.14 34.38 -3.24
N TRP A 125 -12.71 33.68 -2.19
CA TRP A 125 -13.40 32.58 -1.53
C TRP A 125 -13.49 32.82 -0.02
N THR A 126 -14.25 31.98 0.68
CA THR A 126 -14.21 31.91 2.15
C THR A 126 -13.83 30.50 2.60
N PHE A 127 -13.21 30.37 3.76
CA PHE A 127 -12.86 29.08 4.35
C PHE A 127 -13.26 28.97 5.83
N ALA A 128 -13.54 27.76 6.28
CA ALA A 128 -13.71 27.40 7.68
C ALA A 128 -12.59 26.43 8.09
N ALA A 129 -11.85 26.81 9.14
CA ALA A 129 -10.54 26.23 9.46
C ALA A 129 -10.59 24.99 10.38
N LYS A 130 -11.77 24.40 10.61
CA LYS A 130 -11.97 23.28 11.53
C LYS A 130 -12.69 22.12 10.84
N SER A 131 -12.43 20.91 11.32
CA SER A 131 -13.36 19.80 11.14
C SER A 131 -14.68 20.13 11.83
N LEU A 132 -15.78 19.68 11.23
CA LEU A 132 -17.14 20.01 11.64
C LEU A 132 -17.87 18.77 12.16
N ALA A 133 -18.73 18.96 13.17
CA ALA A 133 -19.61 17.89 13.63
C ALA A 133 -20.62 17.49 12.56
N ALA A 134 -21.16 16.26 12.61
CA ALA A 134 -22.06 15.75 11.58
C ALA A 134 -23.31 16.63 11.36
N ASP A 135 -23.85 17.22 12.43
CA ASP A 135 -24.99 18.15 12.37
C ASP A 135 -24.61 19.53 11.80
N GLU A 136 -23.36 19.98 12.00
CA GLU A 136 -22.82 21.18 11.35
C GLU A 136 -22.70 20.94 9.84
N VAL A 137 -22.17 19.78 9.43
CA VAL A 137 -22.06 19.38 8.03
C VAL A 137 -23.44 19.28 7.37
N GLU A 138 -24.42 18.64 8.02
CA GLU A 138 -25.78 18.56 7.48
C GLU A 138 -26.40 19.94 7.29
N ARG A 139 -26.22 20.86 8.25
CA ARG A 139 -26.67 22.26 8.12
C ARG A 139 -25.97 22.99 6.97
N LEU A 140 -24.66 22.82 6.79
CA LEU A 140 -23.94 23.40 5.65
C LEU A 140 -24.49 22.91 4.30
N LEU A 141 -24.77 21.62 4.18
CA LEU A 141 -25.35 21.04 2.96
C LEU A 141 -26.80 21.51 2.71
N GLN A 142 -27.55 21.85 3.77
CA GLN A 142 -28.85 22.54 3.67
C GLN A 142 -28.73 24.05 3.33
N GLY A 143 -27.51 24.58 3.13
CA GLY A 143 -27.27 26.00 2.86
C GLY A 143 -27.35 26.91 4.08
N LYS A 144 -27.26 26.37 5.30
CA LYS A 144 -27.30 27.11 6.57
C LYS A 144 -25.87 27.25 7.09
N PHE A 145 -25.31 28.45 6.98
CA PHE A 145 -23.92 28.75 7.34
C PHE A 145 -23.73 29.25 8.79
N ASP A 146 -24.84 29.46 9.52
CA ASP A 146 -24.84 30.00 10.88
C ASP A 146 -24.16 29.06 11.88
N GLY A 147 -23.33 29.64 12.76
CA GLY A 147 -22.54 28.91 13.74
C GLY A 147 -21.16 28.45 13.25
N VAL A 148 -20.87 28.54 11.95
CA VAL A 148 -19.53 28.28 11.39
C VAL A 148 -18.82 29.61 11.12
N SER A 149 -17.59 29.76 11.63
CA SER A 149 -16.77 30.94 11.37
C SER A 149 -16.05 30.83 10.03
N TRP A 150 -16.40 31.74 9.11
CA TRP A 150 -15.83 31.81 7.76
C TRP A 150 -14.85 32.97 7.64
N SER A 151 -13.62 32.68 7.22
CA SER A 151 -12.55 33.66 6.97
C SER A 151 -12.33 33.87 5.46
N PRO A 152 -11.97 35.08 4.99
CA PRO A 152 -11.63 35.30 3.58
C PRO A 152 -10.34 34.60 3.16
N THR A 153 -10.34 34.01 1.96
CA THR A 153 -9.14 33.52 1.27
C THR A 153 -9.25 33.76 -0.23
N ARG A 154 -8.16 33.54 -0.99
CA ARG A 154 -8.19 33.56 -2.46
C ARG A 154 -7.75 32.22 -3.01
N ILE A 155 -8.31 31.84 -4.15
CA ILE A 155 -7.81 30.72 -4.97
C ILE A 155 -7.06 31.30 -6.17
N PRO A 156 -5.82 30.86 -6.48
CA PRO A 156 -5.05 29.82 -5.78
C PRO A 156 -4.71 30.16 -4.31
N SER A 157 -4.71 29.12 -3.46
CA SER A 157 -4.33 29.17 -2.03
C SER A 157 -3.13 28.27 -1.70
N ARG A 158 -2.52 27.67 -2.73
CA ARG A 158 -1.30 26.86 -2.61
C ARG A 158 -0.08 27.78 -2.45
N ARG A 159 0.92 27.29 -1.69
CA ARG A 159 2.20 27.96 -1.41
C ARG A 159 2.80 28.56 -2.69
N GLY A 160 2.96 29.87 -2.74
CA GLY A 160 3.63 30.57 -3.84
C GLY A 160 2.79 30.73 -5.13
N GLU A 161 1.57 30.20 -5.18
CA GLU A 161 0.61 30.49 -6.25
C GLU A 161 -0.35 31.64 -5.85
N GLY A 162 -0.67 31.81 -4.57
CA GLY A 162 -1.61 32.86 -4.13
C GLY A 162 -1.71 33.09 -2.61
N ASP A 163 -2.86 32.77 -2.00
CA ASP A 163 -3.11 33.07 -0.58
C ASP A 163 -2.63 31.94 0.36
N ASP A 164 -1.36 32.01 0.74
CA ASP A 164 -0.66 31.02 1.56
C ASP A 164 -1.26 30.77 2.97
N LYS A 165 -2.39 31.36 3.39
CA LYS A 165 -2.95 31.16 4.76
C LYS A 165 -3.32 29.72 5.11
N LEU A 166 -3.50 28.85 4.11
CA LEU A 166 -3.96 27.47 4.26
C LEU A 166 -2.89 26.41 3.97
N HIS A 167 -1.67 26.83 3.62
CA HIS A 167 -0.65 25.93 3.11
C HIS A 167 -0.14 24.93 4.17
N ASP A 168 0.37 25.38 5.33
CA ASP A 168 0.83 24.47 6.41
C ASP A 168 -0.33 23.77 7.18
N ARG A 169 -1.57 23.74 6.63
CA ARG A 169 -2.75 23.29 7.38
C ARG A 169 -3.07 21.81 7.13
N VAL A 170 -2.66 20.97 8.07
CA VAL A 170 -3.04 19.56 8.17
C VAL A 170 -4.44 19.40 8.80
N GLY A 171 -5.22 18.42 8.32
CA GLY A 171 -6.56 18.07 8.81
C GLY A 171 -7.71 18.44 7.85
N GLU A 172 -8.95 18.39 8.35
CA GLU A 172 -10.14 18.79 7.58
C GLU A 172 -10.39 20.30 7.64
N PHE A 173 -10.66 20.91 6.49
CA PHE A 173 -11.10 22.29 6.35
C PHE A 173 -12.04 22.45 5.16
N TRP A 174 -12.81 23.53 5.14
CA TRP A 174 -13.86 23.75 4.15
C TRP A 174 -13.65 25.05 3.39
N TYR A 175 -13.80 25.02 2.07
CA TYR A 175 -13.88 26.18 1.20
C TYR A 175 -15.33 26.42 0.75
N ARG A 176 -15.70 27.68 0.58
CA ARG A 176 -17.03 28.12 0.11
C ARG A 176 -16.92 29.26 -0.89
N ARG A 177 -17.63 29.13 -2.01
CA ARG A 177 -17.80 30.15 -3.06
C ARG A 177 -19.27 30.33 -3.41
N GLU A 178 -19.68 31.59 -3.48
CA GLU A 178 -20.98 32.00 -4.00
C GLU A 178 -20.80 32.55 -5.42
N PHE A 179 -21.72 32.23 -6.33
CA PHE A 179 -21.70 32.68 -7.72
C PHE A 179 -23.10 32.68 -8.33
N VAL A 180 -23.28 33.39 -9.45
CA VAL A 180 -24.51 33.35 -10.26
C VAL A 180 -24.14 32.75 -11.63
N PRO A 181 -24.79 31.66 -12.09
CA PRO A 181 -24.46 31.05 -13.37
C PRO A 181 -24.91 31.93 -14.55
N PRO A 182 -24.18 31.92 -15.69
CA PRO A 182 -24.60 32.60 -16.90
C PRO A 182 -25.93 32.05 -17.46
N ALA A 183 -26.64 32.88 -18.22
CA ALA A 183 -27.81 32.43 -18.98
C ALA A 183 -27.40 31.45 -20.10
N GLY A 184 -28.27 30.48 -20.42
CA GLY A 184 -28.05 29.54 -21.52
C GLY A 184 -27.33 28.24 -21.16
N TRP A 185 -27.19 27.92 -19.86
CA TRP A 185 -26.68 26.62 -19.38
C TRP A 185 -27.77 25.57 -19.10
N SER A 186 -29.05 25.89 -19.32
CA SER A 186 -30.16 24.93 -19.21
C SER A 186 -30.01 23.75 -20.16
N ASP A 187 -30.48 22.58 -19.74
CA ASP A 187 -30.52 21.32 -20.50
C ASP A 187 -29.16 20.83 -21.04
N LYS A 188 -28.07 21.13 -20.33
CA LYS A 188 -26.68 20.74 -20.67
C LYS A 188 -26.03 19.87 -19.60
N GLU A 189 -25.10 19.00 -20.02
CA GLU A 189 -24.09 18.46 -19.11
C GLU A 189 -23.05 19.55 -18.84
N LEU A 190 -22.84 19.86 -17.58
CA LEU A 190 -21.87 20.85 -17.12
C LEU A 190 -20.73 20.16 -16.38
N ALA A 191 -19.63 20.88 -16.18
CA ALA A 191 -18.54 20.45 -15.34
C ALA A 191 -18.02 21.57 -14.45
N LEU A 192 -17.38 21.18 -13.36
CA LEU A 192 -16.50 22.00 -12.55
C LEU A 192 -15.07 21.48 -12.72
N LEU A 193 -14.22 22.27 -13.35
CA LEU A 193 -12.78 22.11 -13.37
C LEU A 193 -12.20 22.80 -12.13
N ILE A 194 -11.39 22.08 -11.35
CA ILE A 194 -10.60 22.62 -10.23
C ILE A 194 -9.14 22.28 -10.53
N GLY A 195 -8.21 23.17 -10.20
CA GLY A 195 -6.78 22.84 -10.12
C GLY A 195 -6.52 21.75 -9.09
N ALA A 196 -5.25 21.40 -8.91
CA ALA A 196 -4.84 20.46 -7.88
C ALA A 196 -5.41 20.86 -6.50
N VAL A 197 -5.95 19.89 -5.76
CA VAL A 197 -6.42 20.08 -4.38
C VAL A 197 -5.58 19.18 -3.49
N ASP A 198 -5.00 19.75 -2.45
CA ASP A 198 -3.95 19.15 -1.64
C ASP A 198 -4.49 18.86 -0.22
N ASP A 199 -4.75 17.60 0.19
CA ASP A 199 -4.58 16.31 -0.52
C ASP A 199 -5.87 15.82 -1.21
N PHE A 200 -6.96 15.75 -0.44
CA PHE A 200 -8.23 15.12 -0.84
C PHE A 200 -9.37 16.13 -0.86
N ASP A 201 -10.38 15.90 -1.70
CA ASP A 201 -11.58 16.72 -1.68
C ASP A 201 -12.89 15.92 -1.79
N VAL A 202 -13.95 16.49 -1.21
CA VAL A 202 -15.34 16.19 -1.59
C VAL A 202 -16.03 17.49 -1.91
N THR A 203 -16.51 17.62 -3.15
CA THR A 203 -17.07 18.87 -3.67
C THR A 203 -18.59 18.77 -3.86
N TYR A 204 -19.30 19.80 -3.41
CA TYR A 204 -20.76 19.91 -3.40
C TYR A 204 -21.22 21.20 -4.09
N LEU A 205 -22.32 21.12 -4.83
CA LEU A 205 -23.04 22.24 -5.42
C LEU A 205 -24.46 22.27 -4.83
N ASN A 206 -24.84 23.38 -4.20
CA ASN A 206 -26.16 23.56 -3.56
C ASN A 206 -26.56 22.40 -2.63
N GLY A 207 -25.59 21.84 -1.89
CA GLY A 207 -25.77 20.70 -0.98
C GLY A 207 -25.62 19.32 -1.63
N THR A 208 -25.70 19.22 -2.96
CA THR A 208 -25.55 17.94 -3.69
C THR A 208 -24.08 17.68 -3.99
N ARG A 209 -23.56 16.49 -3.63
CA ARG A 209 -22.20 16.08 -3.98
C ARG A 209 -22.08 15.93 -5.50
N ILE A 210 -21.13 16.65 -6.11
CA ILE A 210 -20.83 16.57 -7.55
C ILE A 210 -19.53 15.83 -7.87
N GLY A 211 -18.66 15.65 -6.87
CA GLY A 211 -17.38 14.96 -7.05
C GLY A 211 -16.66 14.65 -5.75
N ALA A 212 -15.58 13.90 -5.87
CA ALA A 212 -14.56 13.74 -4.83
C ALA A 212 -13.28 13.20 -5.45
N THR A 213 -12.17 13.38 -4.75
CA THR A 213 -10.90 12.71 -5.00
C THR A 213 -10.30 12.28 -3.67
N GLY A 214 -10.09 10.97 -3.51
CA GLY A 214 -9.43 10.38 -2.36
C GLY A 214 -8.08 9.73 -2.73
N GLN A 215 -7.58 8.92 -1.80
CA GLN A 215 -6.29 8.23 -1.88
C GLN A 215 -6.17 7.27 -3.08
N GLU A 216 -7.29 6.85 -3.69
CA GLU A 216 -7.27 6.08 -4.94
C GLU A 216 -6.78 6.84 -6.16
N THR A 217 -6.82 8.18 -6.15
CA THR A 217 -6.23 9.00 -7.21
C THR A 217 -4.75 9.17 -6.92
N PRO A 218 -3.85 8.67 -7.78
CA PRO A 218 -2.42 8.89 -7.62
C PRO A 218 -2.08 10.36 -7.86
N HIS A 219 -1.06 10.89 -7.18
CA HIS A 219 -0.73 12.33 -7.20
C HIS A 219 -1.97 13.20 -6.93
N HIS A 220 -2.82 12.83 -5.95
CA HIS A 220 -4.03 13.58 -5.63
C HIS A 220 -3.71 15.04 -5.24
N TRP A 221 -2.61 15.30 -4.55
CA TRP A 221 -2.13 16.65 -4.26
C TRP A 221 -1.73 17.48 -5.50
N GLU A 222 -1.57 16.87 -6.68
CA GLU A 222 -1.12 17.52 -7.93
C GLU A 222 -2.13 17.41 -9.08
N THR A 223 -3.12 16.52 -8.98
CA THR A 223 -4.06 16.20 -10.06
C THR A 223 -5.22 17.20 -10.16
N PRO A 224 -5.46 17.86 -11.30
CA PRO A 224 -6.67 18.64 -11.51
C PRO A 224 -7.96 17.81 -11.43
N ARG A 225 -9.04 18.40 -10.93
CA ARG A 225 -10.36 17.75 -10.78
C ARG A 225 -11.30 18.16 -11.90
N LEU A 226 -12.01 17.20 -12.52
CA LEU A 226 -13.09 17.51 -13.47
C LEU A 226 -14.38 16.79 -13.06
N TYR A 227 -15.28 17.52 -12.39
CA TYR A 227 -16.53 16.98 -11.86
C TYR A 227 -17.72 17.34 -12.74
N ARG A 228 -18.24 16.36 -13.49
CA ARG A 228 -19.41 16.52 -14.37
C ARG A 228 -20.72 16.39 -13.59
N PHE A 229 -21.69 17.25 -13.89
CA PHE A 229 -23.01 17.27 -13.25
C PHE A 229 -24.10 17.79 -14.21
N PRO A 230 -25.38 17.40 -14.02
CA PRO A 230 -26.48 17.92 -14.83
C PRO A 230 -26.82 19.37 -14.44
N SER A 231 -27.16 20.20 -15.43
CA SER A 231 -27.52 21.62 -15.21
C SER A 231 -28.65 21.84 -14.19
N GLY A 232 -29.52 20.85 -13.97
CA GLY A 232 -30.62 20.90 -13.00
C GLY A 232 -30.19 21.00 -11.52
N LEU A 233 -28.90 20.89 -11.20
CA LEU A 233 -28.38 21.21 -9.85
C LEU A 233 -28.16 22.71 -9.63
N LEU A 234 -28.16 23.52 -10.69
CA LEU A 234 -28.07 24.98 -10.60
C LEU A 234 -29.43 25.61 -10.35
N ARG A 235 -29.41 26.78 -9.69
CA ARG A 235 -30.53 27.71 -9.54
C ARG A 235 -30.34 28.84 -10.56
N PRO A 236 -31.03 28.86 -11.71
CA PRO A 236 -30.77 29.83 -12.77
C PRO A 236 -31.11 31.25 -12.33
N GLY A 237 -30.20 32.21 -12.53
CA GLY A 237 -30.40 33.61 -12.14
C GLY A 237 -30.32 33.90 -10.63
N GLU A 238 -30.11 32.89 -9.79
CA GLU A 238 -29.96 33.02 -8.34
C GLU A 238 -28.51 32.77 -7.88
N THR A 239 -28.22 33.11 -6.62
CA THR A 239 -26.95 32.72 -5.98
C THR A 239 -26.90 31.22 -5.74
N ASN A 240 -25.85 30.60 -6.27
CA ASN A 240 -25.49 29.21 -6.11
C ASN A 240 -24.28 29.10 -5.18
N VAL A 241 -24.19 28.01 -4.42
CA VAL A 241 -23.09 27.79 -3.47
C VAL A 241 -22.30 26.54 -3.84
N LEU A 242 -20.99 26.70 -4.00
CA LEU A 242 -20.02 25.61 -3.99
C LEU A 242 -19.43 25.46 -2.59
N LEU A 243 -19.34 24.21 -2.13
CA LEU A 243 -18.57 23.82 -0.96
C LEU A 243 -17.54 22.78 -1.39
N CYS A 244 -16.27 22.99 -1.06
CA CYS A 244 -15.21 22.01 -1.23
C CYS A 244 -14.65 21.66 0.16
N ARG A 245 -14.93 20.44 0.61
CA ARG A 245 -14.37 19.89 1.85
C ARG A 245 -13.03 19.27 1.53
N VAL A 246 -11.95 19.85 2.06
CA VAL A 246 -10.59 19.37 1.88
C VAL A 246 -10.14 18.60 3.11
N THR A 247 -9.41 17.51 2.90
CA THR A 247 -8.68 16.80 3.95
C THR A 247 -7.23 16.74 3.53
N ASN A 248 -6.37 17.47 4.23
CA ASN A 248 -4.92 17.44 4.01
C ASN A 248 -4.28 16.47 5.02
N GLY A 249 -3.51 15.50 4.53
CA GLY A 249 -2.84 14.48 5.33
C GLY A 249 -1.54 14.97 5.97
N ALA A 250 -0.73 15.74 5.25
CA ALA A 250 0.56 16.26 5.73
C ALA A 250 1.11 17.40 4.84
N ALA A 251 2.08 18.15 5.38
CA ALA A 251 2.88 19.14 4.64
C ALA A 251 2.06 20.33 4.06
N ASP A 252 2.32 20.72 2.82
CA ASP A 252 1.66 21.84 2.12
C ASP A 252 0.18 21.51 1.83
N GLY A 253 -0.59 22.49 1.36
CA GLY A 253 -2.04 22.36 1.29
C GLY A 253 -2.70 23.45 0.45
N GLY A 254 -3.97 23.20 0.12
CA GLY A 254 -4.86 24.17 -0.50
C GLY A 254 -5.30 23.81 -1.92
N ILE A 255 -5.85 24.81 -2.64
CA ILE A 255 -6.37 24.65 -4.00
C ILE A 255 -5.50 25.47 -4.96
N ALA A 256 -4.94 24.83 -5.98
CA ALA A 256 -4.19 25.44 -7.08
C ALA A 256 -5.13 26.07 -8.13
N SER A 257 -4.56 26.90 -9.01
CA SER A 257 -5.32 27.50 -10.11
C SER A 257 -5.55 26.49 -11.26
N PRO A 258 -6.66 26.57 -12.03
CA PRO A 258 -7.81 27.46 -11.92
C PRO A 258 -9.04 26.77 -11.32
N VAL A 259 -10.08 27.52 -10.96
CA VAL A 259 -11.42 26.98 -10.72
C VAL A 259 -12.38 27.54 -11.77
N VAL A 260 -13.01 26.68 -12.56
CA VAL A 260 -13.85 27.08 -13.71
C VAL A 260 -15.07 26.16 -13.80
N MET A 261 -16.26 26.73 -13.99
CA MET A 261 -17.49 25.99 -14.24
C MET A 261 -18.01 26.28 -15.65
N GLY A 262 -18.58 25.30 -16.35
CA GLY A 262 -19.02 25.50 -17.73
C GLY A 262 -19.55 24.24 -18.40
N GLU A 263 -19.75 24.30 -19.71
CA GLU A 263 -20.18 23.14 -20.51
C GLU A 263 -19.14 22.01 -20.45
N ALA A 264 -19.58 20.78 -20.19
CA ALA A 264 -18.66 19.66 -19.92
C ALA A 264 -17.69 19.37 -21.08
N ASN A 265 -18.12 19.55 -22.33
CA ASN A 265 -17.29 19.38 -23.52
C ASN A 265 -16.30 20.55 -23.76
N ALA A 266 -16.59 21.73 -23.21
CA ALA A 266 -15.71 22.89 -23.27
C ALA A 266 -14.60 22.79 -22.21
N LEU A 267 -14.93 22.24 -21.03
CA LEU A 267 -13.99 21.99 -19.92
C LEU A 267 -13.29 20.63 -19.96
N ASP A 268 -13.50 19.83 -21.01
CA ASP A 268 -12.76 18.58 -21.29
C ASP A 268 -11.34 18.89 -21.81
N THR A 269 -10.61 19.74 -21.07
CA THR A 269 -9.29 20.31 -21.40
C THR A 269 -8.12 19.61 -20.70
N LEU A 270 -8.38 18.52 -19.98
CA LEU A 270 -7.35 17.69 -19.38
C LEU A 270 -6.68 16.84 -20.47
N GLU A 271 -5.48 17.24 -20.85
CA GLU A 271 -4.64 16.48 -21.78
C GLU A 271 -3.82 15.44 -21.01
N SER A 272 -3.98 14.17 -21.37
CA SER A 272 -3.02 13.12 -21.04
C SER A 272 -1.91 13.14 -22.09
N ARG A 273 -0.65 13.25 -21.66
CA ARG A 273 0.48 13.01 -22.56
C ARG A 273 0.44 11.57 -23.04
N VAL A 274 0.62 11.36 -24.34
CA VAL A 274 0.82 10.03 -24.92
C VAL A 274 2.33 9.74 -24.90
N PRO A 275 2.82 8.76 -24.12
CA PRO A 275 4.25 8.43 -24.08
C PRO A 275 4.76 8.02 -25.45
N ARG A 276 6.05 8.28 -25.73
CA ARG A 276 6.70 7.69 -26.91
C ARG A 276 6.97 6.22 -26.65
N LEU A 277 6.20 5.36 -27.33
CA LEU A 277 6.29 3.92 -27.18
C LEU A 277 7.34 3.32 -28.13
N THR A 278 8.03 2.29 -27.67
CA THR A 278 8.93 1.44 -28.46
C THR A 278 8.71 0.00 -28.02
N LEU A 279 8.32 -0.86 -28.96
CA LEU A 279 7.84 -2.20 -28.65
C LEU A 279 8.90 -3.24 -29.01
N HIS A 280 9.15 -4.17 -28.08
CA HIS A 280 10.13 -5.24 -28.23
C HIS A 280 9.45 -6.58 -27.97
N ALA A 281 8.87 -7.16 -29.02
CA ALA A 281 8.46 -8.57 -28.99
C ALA A 281 9.71 -9.45 -29.04
N GLY A 282 9.90 -10.27 -28.00
CA GLY A 282 11.02 -11.19 -27.88
C GLY A 282 10.54 -12.54 -27.32
N THR A 283 10.75 -13.61 -28.09
CA THR A 283 10.59 -14.98 -27.59
C THR A 283 11.70 -15.28 -26.58
N SER A 284 11.34 -15.74 -25.38
CA SER A 284 12.33 -16.16 -24.39
C SER A 284 12.90 -17.55 -24.74
N ASP A 285 14.14 -17.83 -24.34
CA ASP A 285 14.78 -19.16 -24.50
C ASP A 285 14.21 -20.22 -23.51
N GLY A 286 13.00 -20.02 -23.00
CA GLY A 286 12.32 -20.87 -22.02
C GLY A 286 10.99 -21.42 -22.53
N ALA A 287 10.25 -22.12 -21.65
CA ALA A 287 8.93 -22.64 -21.96
C ALA A 287 7.83 -21.56 -21.97
N ASP A 288 8.07 -20.43 -21.28
CA ASP A 288 7.14 -19.30 -21.18
C ASP A 288 7.31 -18.35 -22.38
N THR A 289 6.18 -17.80 -22.87
CA THR A 289 6.22 -16.76 -23.90
C THR A 289 6.21 -15.39 -23.22
N GLN A 290 7.02 -14.45 -23.70
CA GLN A 290 7.12 -13.10 -23.14
C GLN A 290 6.88 -12.03 -24.21
N LEU A 291 6.46 -10.85 -23.75
CA LEU A 291 6.30 -9.65 -24.57
C LEU A 291 6.68 -8.43 -23.72
N GLN A 292 7.59 -7.59 -24.21
CA GLN A 292 8.06 -6.40 -23.51
C GLN A 292 7.57 -5.13 -24.24
N LEU A 293 6.84 -4.30 -23.52
CA LEU A 293 6.40 -2.99 -23.99
C LEU A 293 7.25 -1.92 -23.29
N THR A 294 7.97 -1.09 -24.04
CA THR A 294 8.73 0.03 -23.47
C THR A 294 8.08 1.36 -23.83
N ALA A 295 7.96 2.28 -22.87
CA ALA A 295 7.37 3.60 -23.04
C ALA A 295 8.29 4.65 -22.43
N ARG A 296 8.43 5.82 -23.08
CA ARG A 296 9.20 6.95 -22.53
C ARG A 296 8.30 8.18 -22.45
N ASP A 297 8.17 8.71 -21.24
CA ASP A 297 7.62 10.03 -20.94
C ASP A 297 8.54 10.66 -19.90
N GLU A 298 9.28 11.68 -20.30
CA GLU A 298 10.40 12.20 -19.50
C GLU A 298 9.89 12.81 -18.19
N PRO A 299 10.54 12.51 -17.04
CA PRO A 299 11.92 12.03 -16.91
C PRO A 299 12.10 10.50 -16.89
N TYR A 300 11.08 9.71 -17.22
CA TYR A 300 11.10 8.26 -17.02
C TYR A 300 11.03 7.42 -18.32
N GLU A 301 11.58 6.22 -18.23
CA GLU A 301 11.38 5.11 -19.15
C GLU A 301 10.74 3.95 -18.38
N TYR A 302 9.69 3.39 -18.95
CA TYR A 302 8.85 2.34 -18.39
C TYR A 302 9.00 1.09 -19.22
N SER A 303 9.12 -0.08 -18.58
CA SER A 303 9.15 -1.36 -19.28
C SER A 303 8.18 -2.34 -18.65
N ALA A 304 7.08 -2.60 -19.34
CA ALA A 304 6.05 -3.56 -18.92
C ALA A 304 6.33 -4.91 -19.59
N THR A 305 6.74 -5.90 -18.78
CA THR A 305 6.96 -7.27 -19.23
C THR A 305 5.73 -8.12 -18.95
N PHE A 306 5.18 -8.70 -20.01
CA PHE A 306 4.13 -9.71 -19.96
C PHE A 306 4.77 -11.09 -20.06
N THR A 307 4.24 -12.05 -19.31
CA THR A 307 4.66 -13.45 -19.33
C THR A 307 3.43 -14.34 -19.38
N LEU A 308 3.25 -15.09 -20.46
CA LEU A 308 2.25 -16.14 -20.57
C LEU A 308 2.92 -17.46 -20.19
N LEU A 309 2.45 -18.05 -19.09
CA LEU A 309 3.07 -19.24 -18.54
C LEU A 309 2.82 -20.46 -19.43
N ALA A 310 3.86 -21.29 -19.55
CA ALA A 310 3.84 -22.55 -20.27
C ALA A 310 2.65 -23.42 -19.81
N ASP A 311 1.89 -23.90 -20.79
CA ASP A 311 0.76 -24.81 -20.56
C ASP A 311 -0.24 -24.39 -19.46
N SER A 312 -0.53 -23.10 -19.35
CA SER A 312 -1.60 -22.63 -18.46
C SER A 312 -2.37 -21.45 -19.03
N ALA A 313 -3.52 -21.14 -18.43
CA ALA A 313 -4.24 -19.89 -18.69
C ALA A 313 -3.83 -18.77 -17.72
N VAL A 314 -2.60 -18.82 -17.18
CA VAL A 314 -2.03 -17.82 -16.27
C VAL A 314 -1.15 -16.86 -17.06
N VAL A 315 -1.40 -15.56 -16.91
CA VAL A 315 -0.55 -14.49 -17.41
C VAL A 315 -0.06 -13.67 -16.24
N ALA A 316 1.16 -13.16 -16.35
CA ALA A 316 1.76 -12.25 -15.41
C ALA A 316 2.20 -10.96 -16.10
N ARG A 317 2.22 -9.86 -15.35
CA ARG A 317 2.63 -8.53 -15.79
C ARG A 317 3.48 -7.86 -14.70
N GLN A 318 4.65 -7.34 -15.08
CA GLN A 318 5.58 -6.66 -14.18
C GLN A 318 6.10 -5.38 -14.83
N LEU A 319 6.19 -4.31 -14.05
CA LEU A 319 6.72 -3.02 -14.49
C LEU A 319 8.13 -2.80 -13.94
N SER A 320 9.04 -2.34 -14.80
CA SER A 320 10.29 -1.67 -14.40
C SER A 320 10.21 -0.20 -14.77
N VAL A 321 10.72 0.68 -13.90
CA VAL A 321 10.75 2.13 -14.10
C VAL A 321 12.18 2.61 -13.96
N ARG A 322 12.65 3.38 -14.93
CA ARG A 322 14.00 3.92 -15.01
C ARG A 322 13.96 5.44 -15.09
N ASN A 323 14.81 6.11 -14.33
CA ASN A 323 15.05 7.53 -14.50
C ASN A 323 16.00 7.74 -15.71
N VAL A 324 15.52 8.41 -16.75
CA VAL A 324 16.29 8.79 -17.96
C VAL A 324 16.54 10.29 -18.06
N GLY A 325 16.15 11.05 -17.03
CA GLY A 325 16.53 12.45 -16.84
C GLY A 325 17.96 12.61 -16.31
N ASP A 326 18.32 13.86 -16.04
CA ASP A 326 19.64 14.30 -15.57
C ASP A 326 19.73 14.54 -14.05
N THR A 327 18.60 14.44 -13.36
CA THR A 327 18.40 14.78 -11.93
C THR A 327 17.78 13.61 -11.16
N GLU A 328 17.94 13.57 -9.82
CA GLU A 328 17.22 12.59 -8.97
C GLU A 328 15.71 12.78 -9.12
N GLN A 329 14.96 11.69 -9.28
CA GLN A 329 13.51 11.70 -9.44
C GLN A 329 12.84 10.86 -8.34
N LEU A 330 11.73 11.36 -7.79
CA LEU A 330 10.91 10.63 -6.84
C LEU A 330 9.78 9.92 -7.60
N PHE A 331 9.84 8.60 -7.68
CA PHE A 331 8.79 7.78 -8.27
C PHE A 331 7.81 7.33 -7.18
N GLN A 332 6.52 7.58 -7.38
CA GLN A 332 5.46 7.31 -6.41
C GLN A 332 4.27 6.62 -7.08
N THR A 333 3.91 5.45 -6.57
CA THR A 333 2.78 4.61 -6.96
C THR A 333 2.83 4.06 -8.40
N ALA A 334 2.44 2.81 -8.56
CA ALA A 334 2.18 2.23 -9.88
C ALA A 334 0.80 1.55 -9.90
N VAL A 335 0.06 1.76 -10.98
CA VAL A 335 -1.32 1.27 -11.10
C VAL A 335 -1.41 0.22 -12.21
N TYR A 336 -1.87 -0.97 -11.83
CA TYR A 336 -2.00 -2.13 -12.70
C TYR A 336 -3.48 -2.39 -13.01
N ALA A 337 -4.03 -1.61 -13.94
CA ALA A 337 -5.40 -1.79 -14.44
C ALA A 337 -5.47 -2.81 -15.59
N THR A 338 -6.55 -3.60 -15.65
CA THR A 338 -6.94 -4.40 -16.83
C THR A 338 -7.84 -3.58 -17.76
N PRO A 339 -7.93 -3.89 -19.06
CA PRO A 339 -9.08 -3.46 -19.87
C PRO A 339 -10.42 -3.83 -19.18
N PRO A 340 -11.56 -3.25 -19.60
CA PRO A 340 -12.88 -3.69 -19.13
C PRO A 340 -13.13 -5.16 -19.52
N LEU A 341 -13.09 -6.06 -18.55
CA LEU A 341 -13.17 -7.51 -18.74
C LEU A 341 -14.50 -8.09 -18.26
N THR A 342 -14.97 -9.12 -18.98
CA THR A 342 -16.13 -9.93 -18.60
C THR A 342 -15.84 -11.43 -18.76
N VAL A 343 -16.17 -12.21 -17.73
CA VAL A 343 -16.20 -13.68 -17.80
C VAL A 343 -17.59 -14.21 -18.16
N GLY A 344 -18.63 -13.37 -18.06
CA GLY A 344 -20.00 -13.68 -18.45
C GLY A 344 -21.01 -12.61 -18.03
N PRO A 345 -22.26 -12.69 -18.52
CA PRO A 345 -23.28 -11.65 -18.32
C PRO A 345 -23.77 -11.53 -16.86
N ASP A 346 -23.69 -12.60 -16.08
CA ASP A 346 -24.17 -12.68 -14.69
C ASP A 346 -23.01 -12.80 -13.70
N GLN A 347 -21.81 -12.32 -14.09
CA GLN A 347 -20.61 -12.48 -13.27
C GLN A 347 -20.75 -11.80 -11.89
N VAL A 348 -20.23 -12.45 -10.86
CA VAL A 348 -20.08 -11.91 -9.49
C VAL A 348 -18.63 -11.49 -9.25
N ARG A 349 -18.43 -10.53 -8.35
CA ARG A 349 -17.13 -10.16 -7.76
C ARG A 349 -17.00 -10.90 -6.42
N ILE A 350 -15.84 -11.48 -6.16
CA ILE A 350 -15.53 -12.18 -4.91
C ILE A 350 -14.17 -11.69 -4.41
N PHE A 351 -14.09 -11.32 -3.13
CA PHE A 351 -12.86 -10.94 -2.44
C PHE A 351 -12.54 -12.00 -1.37
N PRO A 352 -11.67 -12.99 -1.65
CA PRO A 352 -11.52 -14.17 -0.78
C PRO A 352 -10.97 -13.88 0.62
N GLY A 353 -10.16 -12.83 0.82
CA GLY A 353 -9.70 -12.41 2.16
C GLY A 353 -10.70 -11.51 2.91
N SER A 354 -11.88 -11.24 2.37
CA SER A 354 -12.94 -10.49 3.06
C SER A 354 -13.94 -11.44 3.69
N LEU A 355 -14.08 -11.45 5.02
CA LEU A 355 -15.01 -12.35 5.70
C LEU A 355 -16.38 -11.68 6.00
N PRO A 356 -17.51 -12.38 5.76
CA PRO A 356 -17.64 -13.60 4.96
C PRO A 356 -17.34 -13.37 3.49
N VAL A 357 -16.94 -14.44 2.81
CA VAL A 357 -16.60 -14.45 1.38
C VAL A 357 -17.88 -14.45 0.53
N GLY A 358 -18.48 -13.27 0.41
CA GLY A 358 -19.73 -13.05 -0.32
C GLY A 358 -19.55 -12.90 -1.83
N ASP A 359 -20.59 -13.32 -2.57
CA ASP A 359 -20.73 -13.07 -4.01
C ASP A 359 -21.45 -11.74 -4.24
N ALA A 360 -20.76 -10.73 -4.77
CA ALA A 360 -21.33 -9.43 -5.06
C ALA A 360 -21.60 -9.28 -6.58
N PRO A 361 -22.87 -9.29 -7.05
CA PRO A 361 -23.18 -9.26 -8.49
C PRO A 361 -22.53 -8.08 -9.22
N ALA A 362 -21.97 -8.30 -10.42
CA ALA A 362 -21.37 -7.23 -11.23
C ALA A 362 -22.34 -6.05 -11.42
N SER A 363 -23.61 -6.36 -11.65
CA SER A 363 -24.72 -5.41 -11.79
C SER A 363 -24.98 -4.53 -10.57
N SER A 364 -24.55 -4.92 -9.37
CA SER A 364 -24.74 -4.13 -8.14
C SER A 364 -23.81 -2.92 -8.04
N LEU A 365 -22.76 -2.84 -8.87
CA LEU A 365 -21.78 -1.76 -8.87
C LEU A 365 -22.22 -0.69 -9.88
N ALA A 366 -22.51 0.51 -9.40
CA ALA A 366 -22.95 1.63 -10.21
C ALA A 366 -21.84 2.16 -11.14
N PRO A 367 -22.17 2.93 -12.18
CA PRO A 367 -21.17 3.59 -13.02
C PRO A 367 -20.27 4.52 -12.20
N ARG A 368 -18.96 4.42 -12.40
CA ARG A 368 -17.88 5.09 -11.66
C ARG A 368 -17.78 4.73 -10.17
N GLU A 369 -18.45 3.67 -9.74
CA GLU A 369 -18.28 3.12 -8.39
C GLU A 369 -17.11 2.13 -8.34
N VAL A 370 -16.43 2.08 -7.20
CA VAL A 370 -15.27 1.23 -6.92
C VAL A 370 -15.59 0.30 -5.74
N SER A 371 -15.41 -1.00 -5.95
CA SER A 371 -15.53 -2.05 -4.95
C SER A 371 -14.14 -2.50 -4.48
N ARG A 372 -13.97 -2.78 -3.18
CA ARG A 372 -12.69 -3.11 -2.53
C ARG A 372 -12.89 -4.24 -1.51
N PRO A 373 -11.85 -5.03 -1.17
CA PRO A 373 -11.88 -5.95 -0.04
C PRO A 373 -11.96 -5.20 1.31
N ARG A 374 -12.24 -5.92 2.40
CA ARG A 374 -12.17 -5.40 3.78
C ARG A 374 -10.72 -5.30 4.29
N GLY A 375 -9.83 -4.66 3.53
CA GLY A 375 -8.42 -4.55 3.86
C GLY A 375 -7.56 -4.22 2.65
N GLU A 376 -6.28 -4.60 2.70
CA GLU A 376 -5.30 -4.37 1.64
C GLU A 376 -5.10 -5.61 0.74
N ASP A 377 -6.04 -6.57 0.78
CA ASP A 377 -5.91 -7.87 0.10
C ASP A 377 -5.71 -7.65 -1.42
N PRO A 378 -4.62 -8.14 -2.01
CA PRO A 378 -4.37 -8.06 -3.44
C PRO A 378 -5.17 -9.10 -4.27
N LEU A 379 -6.05 -9.92 -3.69
CA LEU A 379 -6.78 -11.00 -4.37
C LEU A 379 -8.24 -10.65 -4.73
N VAL A 380 -8.60 -10.86 -6.01
CA VAL A 380 -9.99 -10.83 -6.47
C VAL A 380 -10.29 -11.97 -7.43
N VAL A 381 -11.53 -12.47 -7.41
CA VAL A 381 -12.04 -13.42 -8.41
C VAL A 381 -13.35 -12.89 -8.99
N LEU A 382 -13.41 -12.82 -10.32
CA LEU A 382 -14.66 -12.69 -11.06
C LEU A 382 -15.13 -14.09 -11.46
N TRP A 383 -16.40 -14.44 -11.28
CA TRP A 383 -16.95 -15.75 -11.65
C TRP A 383 -18.35 -15.64 -12.24
N ASP A 384 -18.64 -16.37 -13.32
CA ASP A 384 -19.98 -16.46 -13.92
C ASP A 384 -20.51 -17.91 -13.87
N ALA A 385 -21.69 -18.07 -13.28
CA ALA A 385 -22.33 -19.35 -13.06
C ALA A 385 -22.86 -20.02 -14.34
N LYS A 386 -23.29 -19.25 -15.35
CA LYS A 386 -23.85 -19.80 -16.60
C LYS A 386 -22.75 -20.24 -17.56
N LYS A 387 -21.66 -19.47 -17.63
CA LYS A 387 -20.44 -19.80 -18.39
C LYS A 387 -19.55 -20.81 -17.66
N GLN A 388 -19.75 -21.03 -16.36
CA GLN A 388 -18.88 -21.86 -15.50
C GLN A 388 -17.41 -21.45 -15.69
N ARG A 389 -17.14 -20.15 -15.58
CA ARG A 389 -15.83 -19.54 -15.85
C ARG A 389 -15.49 -18.52 -14.80
N GLY A 390 -14.23 -18.52 -14.35
CA GLY A 390 -13.69 -17.50 -13.47
C GLY A 390 -12.40 -16.87 -14.01
N LEU A 391 -12.21 -15.60 -13.71
CA LEU A 391 -10.97 -14.84 -13.90
C LEU A 391 -10.52 -14.38 -12.52
N GLY A 392 -9.46 -14.99 -12.01
CA GLY A 392 -8.80 -14.49 -10.80
C GLY A 392 -7.71 -13.49 -11.16
N SER A 393 -7.43 -12.57 -10.24
CA SER A 393 -6.23 -11.73 -10.28
C SER A 393 -5.66 -11.52 -8.88
N TRP A 394 -4.33 -11.55 -8.79
CA TRP A 394 -3.58 -11.43 -7.56
C TRP A 394 -2.27 -10.68 -7.80
N PHE A 395 -1.84 -9.86 -6.86
CA PHE A 395 -0.56 -9.15 -6.95
C PHE A 395 0.47 -9.75 -6.01
N ALA A 396 1.57 -10.27 -6.58
CA ALA A 396 2.68 -10.81 -5.82
C ALA A 396 3.75 -9.74 -5.61
N CYS A 397 3.91 -9.29 -4.37
CA CYS A 397 5.00 -8.42 -3.94
C CYS A 397 5.48 -8.84 -2.55
N ASP A 398 6.79 -8.80 -2.33
CA ASP A 398 7.45 -9.00 -1.03
C ASP A 398 7.96 -7.64 -0.46
N GLU A 399 7.65 -6.51 -1.13
CA GLU A 399 8.23 -5.19 -0.85
C GLU A 399 7.18 -4.16 -0.41
N GLU A 400 6.08 -4.02 -1.18
CA GLU A 400 4.97 -3.11 -0.88
C GLU A 400 3.60 -3.79 -0.92
N PHE A 401 2.66 -3.26 -0.12
CA PHE A 401 1.24 -3.56 -0.29
C PHE A 401 0.73 -3.11 -1.67
N SER A 402 -0.20 -3.89 -2.22
CA SER A 402 -0.70 -3.75 -3.59
C SER A 402 -2.21 -4.04 -3.67
N PRO A 403 -3.05 -3.36 -2.87
CA PRO A 403 -4.48 -3.64 -2.74
C PRO A 403 -5.21 -3.71 -4.09
N VAL A 404 -6.17 -4.63 -4.17
CA VAL A 404 -7.05 -4.75 -5.35
C VAL A 404 -8.31 -3.88 -5.21
N SER A 405 -8.80 -3.43 -6.35
CA SER A 405 -10.10 -2.79 -6.49
C SER A 405 -10.75 -3.19 -7.81
N VAL A 406 -12.08 -3.12 -7.86
CA VAL A 406 -12.88 -3.40 -9.05
C VAL A 406 -13.77 -2.21 -9.34
N GLU A 407 -13.69 -1.69 -10.56
CA GLU A 407 -14.36 -0.47 -11.01
C GLU A 407 -15.29 -0.76 -12.19
N ARG A 408 -16.41 -0.03 -12.27
CA ARG A 408 -17.21 0.06 -13.50
C ARG A 408 -16.98 1.45 -14.14
N PRO A 409 -16.27 1.59 -15.27
CA PRO A 409 -15.91 2.91 -15.81
C PRO A 409 -17.11 3.71 -16.35
N GLY A 410 -18.23 3.05 -16.70
CA GLY A 410 -19.42 3.71 -17.21
C GLY A 410 -20.67 2.82 -17.29
N PRO A 411 -21.84 3.38 -17.65
CA PRO A 411 -23.08 2.63 -17.82
C PRO A 411 -22.91 1.49 -18.83
N GLY A 412 -23.30 0.27 -18.44
CA GLY A 412 -23.20 -0.92 -19.29
C GLY A 412 -21.77 -1.45 -19.56
N ALA A 413 -20.72 -0.72 -19.17
CA ALA A 413 -19.33 -1.16 -19.37
C ALA A 413 -18.98 -2.37 -18.49
N ALA A 414 -18.04 -3.21 -18.94
CA ALA A 414 -17.52 -4.33 -18.16
C ALA A 414 -16.61 -3.85 -17.00
N LEU A 415 -16.12 -4.77 -16.18
CA LEU A 415 -15.38 -4.43 -14.95
C LEU A 415 -13.88 -4.27 -15.23
N ILE A 416 -13.27 -3.24 -14.65
CA ILE A 416 -11.81 -3.06 -14.60
C ILE A 416 -11.32 -3.62 -13.26
N VAL A 417 -10.31 -4.49 -13.31
CA VAL A 417 -9.55 -4.91 -12.11
C VAL A 417 -8.30 -4.04 -12.01
N ARG A 418 -8.09 -3.44 -10.85
CA ARG A 418 -7.01 -2.47 -10.61
C ARG A 418 -6.26 -2.82 -9.33
N HIS A 419 -4.95 -3.03 -9.42
CA HIS A 419 -4.06 -3.10 -8.26
C HIS A 419 -3.24 -1.82 -8.15
N ASN A 420 -3.19 -1.23 -6.96
CA ASN A 420 -2.42 -0.01 -6.68
C ASN A 420 -1.20 -0.38 -5.85
N GLN A 421 -0.01 -0.41 -6.44
CA GLN A 421 1.22 -0.69 -5.70
C GLN A 421 1.77 0.60 -5.08
N HIS A 422 1.87 0.65 -3.75
CA HIS A 422 2.27 1.82 -2.98
C HIS A 422 3.80 2.03 -2.93
N VAL A 423 4.48 1.88 -4.07
CA VAL A 423 5.93 2.10 -4.20
C VAL A 423 6.27 3.58 -4.04
N ILE A 424 7.33 3.86 -3.28
CA ILE A 424 7.94 5.19 -3.13
C ILE A 424 9.45 4.99 -3.16
N VAL A 425 10.12 5.52 -4.18
CA VAL A 425 11.57 5.37 -4.40
C VAL A 425 12.20 6.62 -5.03
N ARG A 426 13.40 6.97 -4.57
CA ARG A 426 14.26 7.99 -5.19
C ARG A 426 15.21 7.30 -6.17
N LEU A 427 15.07 7.64 -7.45
CA LEU A 427 15.89 7.11 -8.54
C LEU A 427 16.92 8.17 -8.97
N ALA A 428 18.20 7.88 -8.80
CA ALA A 428 19.28 8.65 -9.40
C ALA A 428 19.24 8.56 -10.95
N PRO A 429 19.89 9.48 -11.69
CA PRO A 429 19.99 9.41 -13.14
C PRO A 429 20.50 8.05 -13.63
N GLY A 430 19.72 7.37 -14.46
CA GLY A 430 20.00 6.03 -14.98
C GLY A 430 19.59 4.86 -14.07
N GLU A 431 19.25 5.09 -12.80
CA GLU A 431 18.78 4.07 -11.84
C GLU A 431 17.40 3.53 -12.25
N SER A 432 17.10 2.28 -11.86
CA SER A 432 15.82 1.64 -12.15
C SER A 432 15.29 0.88 -10.94
N VAL A 433 13.98 0.94 -10.73
CA VAL A 433 13.24 0.04 -9.83
C VAL A 433 12.50 -0.99 -10.66
N THR A 434 12.44 -2.23 -10.20
CA THR A 434 11.51 -3.24 -10.73
C THR A 434 10.50 -3.56 -9.66
N LEU A 435 9.23 -3.55 -10.06
CA LEU A 435 8.09 -3.61 -9.17
C LEU A 435 7.58 -5.04 -8.96
N GLY A 436 6.55 -5.21 -8.12
CA GLY A 436 5.88 -6.49 -7.96
C GLY A 436 5.16 -6.94 -9.24
N ARG A 437 4.54 -8.12 -9.18
CA ARG A 437 4.01 -8.79 -10.37
C ARG A 437 2.52 -9.07 -10.21
N GLN A 438 1.70 -8.44 -11.06
CA GLN A 438 0.29 -8.80 -11.19
C GLN A 438 0.18 -10.11 -11.93
N PHE A 439 -0.58 -11.05 -11.39
CA PHE A 439 -1.03 -12.26 -12.06
C PHE A 439 -2.53 -12.18 -12.33
N PHE A 440 -2.95 -12.82 -13.42
CA PHE A 440 -4.35 -13.08 -13.71
C PHE A 440 -4.47 -14.44 -14.41
N TRP A 441 -5.54 -15.17 -14.13
CA TRP A 441 -5.70 -16.53 -14.62
C TRP A 441 -7.14 -16.88 -14.91
N LEU A 442 -7.38 -17.61 -16.01
CA LEU A 442 -8.69 -18.17 -16.31
C LEU A 442 -8.85 -19.57 -15.68
N THR A 443 -10.07 -19.84 -15.26
CA THR A 443 -10.54 -21.10 -14.69
C THR A 443 -11.88 -21.48 -15.31
N HIS A 444 -12.20 -22.77 -15.32
CA HIS A 444 -13.50 -23.28 -15.77
C HIS A 444 -14.02 -24.31 -14.78
N GLY A 445 -15.34 -24.42 -14.68
CA GLY A 445 -16.05 -25.27 -13.73
C GLY A 445 -16.69 -24.46 -12.60
N SER A 446 -16.75 -25.08 -11.41
CA SER A 446 -17.43 -24.53 -10.24
C SER A 446 -16.80 -23.23 -9.71
N ARG A 447 -17.56 -22.52 -8.88
CA ARG A 447 -17.08 -21.37 -8.08
C ARG A 447 -15.82 -21.72 -7.30
N ASP A 448 -15.78 -22.90 -6.68
CA ASP A 448 -14.63 -23.35 -5.89
C ASP A 448 -13.39 -23.63 -6.75
N ALA A 449 -13.56 -24.08 -8.00
CA ALA A 449 -12.46 -24.20 -8.96
C ALA A 449 -11.89 -22.84 -9.35
N ALA A 450 -12.72 -21.79 -9.43
CA ALA A 450 -12.26 -20.42 -9.63
C ALA A 450 -11.47 -19.88 -8.43
N LEU A 451 -12.00 -20.07 -7.20
CA LEU A 451 -11.36 -19.63 -5.95
C LEU A 451 -10.03 -20.35 -5.71
N THR A 452 -9.98 -21.67 -5.89
CA THR A 452 -8.75 -22.47 -5.72
C THR A 452 -7.73 -22.24 -6.85
N GLY A 453 -8.10 -21.61 -7.97
CA GLY A 453 -7.20 -21.31 -9.09
C GLY A 453 -5.95 -20.52 -8.70
N VAL A 454 -6.02 -19.69 -7.65
CA VAL A 454 -4.88 -18.93 -7.09
C VAL A 454 -3.73 -19.85 -6.65
N GLN A 455 -4.01 -21.10 -6.26
CA GLN A 455 -3.00 -22.08 -5.87
C GLN A 455 -2.02 -22.42 -7.01
N THR A 456 -2.42 -22.22 -8.27
CA THR A 456 -1.49 -22.34 -9.41
C THR A 456 -0.46 -21.21 -9.39
N VAL A 457 -0.89 -19.97 -9.13
CA VAL A 457 0.02 -18.82 -9.00
C VAL A 457 0.92 -18.98 -7.78
N TYR A 458 0.39 -19.39 -6.62
CA TYR A 458 1.20 -19.65 -5.43
C TYR A 458 2.29 -20.70 -5.69
N ARG A 459 1.98 -21.79 -6.40
CA ARG A 459 2.98 -22.79 -6.82
C ARG A 459 4.03 -22.20 -7.77
N THR A 460 3.61 -21.42 -8.78
CA THR A 460 4.51 -20.71 -9.71
C THR A 460 5.55 -19.86 -8.97
N ILE A 461 5.14 -19.05 -7.99
CA ILE A 461 6.04 -18.14 -7.26
C ILE A 461 6.70 -18.78 -6.02
N GLY A 462 6.57 -20.10 -5.85
CA GLY A 462 7.07 -20.83 -4.71
C GLY A 462 6.54 -20.36 -3.35
N LEU A 463 5.32 -19.79 -3.30
CA LEU A 463 4.67 -19.40 -2.05
C LEU A 463 4.20 -20.68 -1.33
N ARG A 464 4.89 -20.99 -0.23
CA ARG A 464 4.66 -22.15 0.63
C ARG A 464 5.14 -21.82 2.03
N ALA A 465 4.46 -22.39 3.03
CA ALA A 465 4.90 -22.35 4.43
C ALA A 465 6.36 -22.82 4.56
N PRO A 466 7.12 -22.30 5.55
CA PRO A 466 8.46 -22.77 5.84
C PRO A 466 8.51 -24.30 6.07
N PRO A 467 9.49 -25.02 5.50
CA PRO A 467 9.58 -26.48 5.64
C PRO A 467 9.97 -26.94 7.06
N ASP A 468 10.51 -26.01 7.85
CA ASP A 468 10.94 -26.13 9.25
C ASP A 468 9.86 -25.71 10.26
N GLY A 469 8.58 -25.77 9.87
CA GLY A 469 7.47 -25.63 10.81
C GLY A 469 7.41 -26.78 11.83
N LEU A 470 6.64 -26.59 12.91
CA LEU A 470 6.38 -27.65 13.88
C LEU A 470 5.69 -28.88 13.23
N PRO A 471 6.20 -30.10 13.39
CA PRO A 471 5.57 -31.30 12.84
C PRO A 471 4.17 -31.50 13.43
N GLY A 472 3.15 -31.58 12.58
CA GLY A 472 1.77 -31.75 13.02
C GLY A 472 1.04 -30.46 13.43
N LEU A 473 1.61 -29.26 13.18
CA LEU A 473 1.03 -27.97 13.57
C LEU A 473 -0.47 -27.80 13.25
N ARG A 474 -0.94 -28.36 12.12
CA ARG A 474 -2.36 -28.29 11.69
C ARG A 474 -3.35 -29.03 12.60
N SER A 475 -2.87 -29.88 13.51
CA SER A 475 -3.69 -30.58 14.50
C SER A 475 -3.37 -30.17 15.94
N MET A 476 -2.51 -29.16 16.15
CA MET A 476 -2.13 -28.68 17.48
C MET A 476 -3.17 -27.72 18.06
N VAL A 477 -3.35 -27.78 19.38
CA VAL A 477 -4.15 -26.80 20.13
C VAL A 477 -3.24 -25.69 20.67
N LEU A 478 -3.44 -24.48 20.17
CA LEU A 478 -2.80 -23.25 20.65
C LEU A 478 -3.69 -22.58 21.70
N TYR A 479 -3.16 -22.36 22.90
CA TYR A 479 -3.82 -21.59 23.96
C TYR A 479 -3.11 -20.25 24.15
N CYS A 480 -3.83 -19.15 23.94
CA CYS A 480 -3.34 -17.81 24.24
C CYS A 480 -3.62 -17.46 25.71
N GLY A 481 -2.60 -17.01 26.44
CA GLY A 481 -2.70 -16.66 27.85
C GLY A 481 -1.75 -15.54 28.26
N HIS A 482 -1.89 -15.06 29.49
CA HIS A 482 -1.01 -14.02 30.04
C HIS A 482 -0.86 -14.23 31.56
N PRO A 483 0.36 -14.14 32.13
CA PRO A 483 0.60 -14.39 33.57
C PRO A 483 -0.13 -13.42 34.49
N GLY A 484 -0.44 -12.21 34.03
CA GLY A 484 -1.27 -11.25 34.75
C GLY A 484 -2.78 -11.39 34.52
N GLY A 485 -3.24 -12.33 33.70
CA GLY A 485 -4.65 -12.53 33.36
C GLY A 485 -5.14 -11.68 32.18
N PRO A 486 -6.45 -11.69 31.91
CA PRO A 486 -7.07 -11.05 30.73
C PRO A 486 -7.24 -9.52 30.93
N PRO A 487 -7.73 -8.79 29.90
CA PRO A 487 -7.90 -7.32 29.95
C PRO A 487 -8.71 -6.80 31.14
N GLU A 488 -9.70 -7.56 31.62
CA GLU A 488 -10.57 -7.22 32.76
C GLU A 488 -9.77 -7.18 34.08
N LEU A 489 -8.71 -8.00 34.17
CA LEU A 489 -7.74 -7.98 35.27
C LEU A 489 -6.56 -7.01 34.99
N ARG A 490 -6.71 -6.15 33.97
CA ARG A 490 -5.68 -5.21 33.46
C ARG A 490 -4.33 -5.87 33.21
N PHE A 491 -4.33 -7.15 32.85
CA PHE A 491 -3.12 -7.95 32.71
C PHE A 491 -2.20 -7.92 33.95
N ARG A 492 -2.73 -7.77 35.17
CA ARG A 492 -1.95 -7.79 36.43
C ARG A 492 -2.60 -8.59 37.57
N GLY A 493 -3.89 -8.91 37.51
CA GLY A 493 -4.65 -9.49 38.63
C GLY A 493 -4.56 -11.01 38.83
N TYR A 494 -3.95 -11.79 37.92
CA TYR A 494 -3.98 -13.28 37.99
C TYR A 494 -2.93 -13.92 38.90
N GLY A 495 -1.88 -13.20 39.30
CA GLY A 495 -0.84 -13.71 40.22
C GLY A 495 0.48 -14.17 39.58
N GLY A 496 0.72 -13.85 38.30
CA GLY A 496 2.04 -13.97 37.68
C GLY A 496 2.37 -15.37 37.16
N PHE A 497 3.65 -15.59 36.83
CA PHE A 497 4.16 -16.85 36.29
C PHE A 497 3.86 -18.04 37.20
N ARG A 498 3.99 -17.87 38.53
CA ARG A 498 3.66 -18.93 39.51
C ARG A 498 2.20 -19.38 39.44
N ALA A 499 1.26 -18.44 39.33
CA ALA A 499 -0.17 -18.75 39.25
C ALA A 499 -0.48 -19.48 37.94
N LEU A 500 0.12 -19.05 36.83
CA LEU A 500 -0.01 -19.71 35.53
C LEU A 500 0.63 -21.12 35.53
N SER A 501 1.78 -21.31 36.19
CA SER A 501 2.39 -22.63 36.42
C SER A 501 1.42 -23.58 37.13
N GLY A 502 0.73 -23.10 38.17
CA GLY A 502 -0.31 -23.85 38.86
C GLY A 502 -1.51 -24.24 37.99
N TYR A 503 -1.72 -23.57 36.85
CA TYR A 503 -2.78 -23.85 35.90
C TYR A 503 -2.35 -24.75 34.72
N VAL A 504 -1.04 -24.91 34.47
CA VAL A 504 -0.50 -25.81 33.42
C VAL A 504 -1.08 -27.23 33.47
N PRO A 505 -1.25 -27.90 34.64
CA PRO A 505 -1.90 -29.22 34.71
C PRO A 505 -3.36 -29.26 34.24
N THR A 506 -4.04 -28.12 34.14
CA THR A 506 -5.37 -28.01 33.52
C THR A 506 -5.25 -27.91 32.01
N LEU A 507 -4.31 -27.10 31.49
CA LEU A 507 -4.05 -26.98 30.05
C LEU A 507 -3.60 -28.32 29.44
N GLN A 508 -2.75 -29.08 30.15
CA GLN A 508 -2.33 -30.42 29.75
C GLN A 508 -3.50 -31.41 29.68
N LYS A 509 -4.47 -31.35 30.60
CA LYS A 509 -5.72 -32.15 30.55
C LYS A 509 -6.67 -31.74 29.43
N LEU A 510 -6.55 -30.50 28.93
CA LEU A 510 -7.26 -30.02 27.74
C LEU A 510 -6.53 -30.35 26.43
N HIS A 511 -5.40 -31.07 26.50
CA HIS A 511 -4.53 -31.40 25.37
C HIS A 511 -4.03 -30.17 24.60
N VAL A 512 -3.65 -29.11 25.33
CA VAL A 512 -2.95 -27.96 24.76
C VAL A 512 -1.51 -28.35 24.38
N ASP A 513 -1.15 -28.17 23.10
CA ASP A 513 0.20 -28.42 22.59
C ASP A 513 1.13 -27.21 22.73
N LEU A 514 0.57 -26.00 22.64
CA LEU A 514 1.28 -24.73 22.61
C LEU A 514 0.63 -23.71 23.54
N LEU A 515 1.36 -23.26 24.55
CA LEU A 515 1.02 -22.09 25.35
C LEU A 515 1.70 -20.86 24.73
N TRP A 516 0.91 -20.00 24.08
CA TRP A 516 1.35 -18.68 23.65
C TRP A 516 1.09 -17.66 24.78
N LEU A 517 2.16 -17.05 25.27
CA LEU A 517 2.09 -15.93 26.19
C LEU A 517 2.03 -14.61 25.43
N LEU A 518 0.99 -13.81 25.66
CA LEU A 518 0.96 -12.37 25.32
C LEU A 518 2.16 -11.64 25.96
N PRO A 519 2.56 -10.44 25.48
CA PRO A 519 3.84 -9.84 25.84
C PRO A 519 4.11 -9.74 27.35
N ILE A 520 5.26 -10.29 27.77
CA ILE A 520 5.69 -10.40 29.17
C ILE A 520 6.94 -9.58 29.50
N TRP A 521 7.47 -8.83 28.53
CA TRP A 521 8.71 -8.07 28.62
C TRP A 521 8.57 -6.85 29.52
N GLU A 522 9.67 -6.29 30.01
CA GLU A 522 9.60 -5.10 30.88
C GLU A 522 9.03 -3.89 30.14
N HIS A 523 7.95 -3.31 30.67
CA HIS A 523 7.22 -2.16 30.11
C HIS A 523 6.86 -1.09 31.17
N GLY A 524 7.45 -1.19 32.37
CA GLY A 524 7.17 -0.30 33.50
C GLY A 524 5.80 -0.55 34.14
N GLU A 525 5.36 0.42 34.97
CA GLU A 525 4.13 0.27 35.76
C GLU A 525 2.98 1.17 35.31
N ASP A 526 3.23 2.11 34.39
CA ASP A 526 2.24 3.08 33.93
C ASP A 526 1.08 2.39 33.18
N PRO A 527 -0.18 2.53 33.62
CA PRO A 527 -1.33 1.95 32.92
C PRO A 527 -1.58 2.55 31.52
N LYS A 528 -0.91 3.65 31.15
CA LYS A 528 -0.91 4.21 29.80
C LYS A 528 -0.10 3.35 28.82
N TRP A 529 1.03 2.80 29.27
CA TRP A 529 1.89 1.96 28.45
C TRP A 529 1.37 0.53 28.57
N ASN A 530 0.61 0.12 27.55
CA ASN A 530 0.15 -1.25 27.42
C ASN A 530 1.36 -2.19 27.30
N LEU A 531 1.19 -3.47 27.61
CA LEU A 531 2.25 -4.49 27.51
C LEU A 531 2.88 -4.61 26.10
N TYR A 532 2.22 -4.06 25.08
CA TYR A 532 2.76 -3.70 23.77
C TYR A 532 3.55 -2.38 23.80
N ALA A 533 4.47 -2.24 24.74
CA ALA A 533 5.37 -1.08 24.87
C ALA A 533 6.73 -1.49 25.50
N PRO A 534 7.36 -2.60 25.07
CA PRO A 534 8.52 -3.15 25.77
C PRO A 534 9.71 -2.18 25.76
N PHE A 535 10.29 -1.97 26.93
CA PHE A 535 11.49 -1.18 27.13
C PHE A 535 12.75 -1.99 26.78
N ASP A 536 12.71 -3.29 27.06
CA ASP A 536 13.73 -4.28 26.71
C ASP A 536 13.12 -5.69 26.60
N HIS A 537 13.35 -6.39 25.49
CA HIS A 537 12.93 -7.78 25.28
C HIS A 537 13.88 -8.81 25.92
N PHE A 538 15.01 -8.39 26.47
CA PHE A 538 15.91 -9.24 27.27
C PHE A 538 15.58 -9.25 28.78
N GLU A 539 14.56 -8.50 29.21
CA GLU A 539 14.08 -8.45 30.59
C GLU A 539 12.59 -8.82 30.65
N VAL A 540 12.22 -9.72 31.56
CA VAL A 540 10.81 -10.05 31.85
C VAL A 540 10.25 -9.08 32.87
N SER A 541 9.00 -8.63 32.71
CA SER A 541 8.48 -7.63 33.63
C SER A 541 8.33 -8.16 35.04
N ARG A 542 8.88 -7.40 35.99
CA ARG A 542 8.76 -7.64 37.44
C ARG A 542 7.30 -7.68 37.93
N LEU A 543 6.36 -7.16 37.14
CA LEU A 543 4.92 -7.24 37.40
C LEU A 543 4.38 -8.67 37.35
N TYR A 544 5.10 -9.60 36.70
CA TYR A 544 4.64 -10.98 36.45
C TYR A 544 5.46 -12.03 37.21
N GLY A 545 6.61 -11.67 37.78
CA GLY A 545 7.47 -12.56 38.55
C GLY A 545 8.93 -12.37 38.18
N THR A 546 9.71 -13.45 38.29
CA THR A 546 11.15 -13.46 37.91
C THR A 546 11.40 -14.32 36.67
N ALA A 547 12.59 -14.19 36.07
CA ALA A 547 13.03 -15.07 34.99
C ALA A 547 13.09 -16.55 35.42
N ASP A 548 13.45 -16.83 36.68
CA ASP A 548 13.43 -18.21 37.23
C ASP A 548 12.00 -18.77 37.31
N GLU A 549 11.01 -17.93 37.58
CA GLU A 549 9.60 -18.34 37.61
C GLU A 549 9.04 -18.57 36.21
N LEU A 550 9.46 -17.78 35.21
CA LEU A 550 9.18 -18.08 33.80
C LEU A 550 9.88 -19.36 33.35
N LYS A 551 11.12 -19.61 33.81
CA LYS A 551 11.84 -20.86 33.55
C LYS A 551 11.09 -22.06 34.13
N GLN A 552 10.59 -21.94 35.36
CA GLN A 552 9.78 -22.99 36.00
C GLN A 552 8.45 -23.21 35.26
N LEU A 553 7.80 -22.15 34.78
CA LEU A 553 6.61 -22.26 33.92
C LEU A 553 6.91 -23.03 32.63
N ALA A 554 8.03 -22.73 31.96
CA ALA A 554 8.45 -23.46 30.76
C ALA A 554 8.73 -24.95 31.05
N ASP A 555 9.43 -25.24 32.15
CA ASP A 555 9.71 -26.62 32.57
C ASP A 555 8.44 -27.38 32.99
N ASP A 556 7.45 -26.70 33.58
CA ASP A 556 6.14 -27.27 33.90
C ASP A 556 5.35 -27.61 32.64
N CYS A 557 5.41 -26.77 31.61
CA CYS A 557 4.80 -27.05 30.29
C CYS A 557 5.40 -28.32 29.67
N GLY A 558 6.74 -28.40 29.65
CA GLY A 558 7.48 -29.46 28.98
C GLY A 558 7.26 -30.87 29.53
N LYS A 559 6.77 -31.02 30.78
CA LYS A 559 6.55 -32.33 31.45
C LYS A 559 5.69 -33.29 30.64
N ASP A 560 4.60 -32.78 30.06
CA ASP A 560 3.67 -33.55 29.21
C ASP A 560 3.76 -33.13 27.72
N GLY A 561 4.88 -32.54 27.30
CA GLY A 561 5.14 -32.20 25.90
C GLY A 561 4.53 -30.89 25.39
N MET A 562 3.83 -30.12 26.23
CA MET A 562 3.35 -28.77 25.88
C MET A 562 4.54 -27.82 25.72
N ARG A 563 4.52 -27.02 24.65
CA ARG A 563 5.60 -26.10 24.28
C ARG A 563 5.24 -24.64 24.58
N LEU A 564 6.24 -23.83 24.85
CA LEU A 564 6.08 -22.39 25.08
C LEU A 564 6.29 -21.59 23.80
N MET A 565 5.50 -20.54 23.62
CA MET A 565 5.59 -19.58 22.51
C MET A 565 5.42 -18.17 23.09
N PHE A 566 6.21 -17.22 22.60
CA PHE A 566 6.17 -15.83 23.08
C PHE A 566 5.38 -14.91 22.17
N ASP A 567 5.29 -13.66 22.57
CA ASP A 567 4.80 -12.56 21.77
C ASP A 567 5.90 -11.49 21.69
N LEU A 568 6.31 -11.14 20.48
CA LEU A 568 7.41 -10.21 20.24
C LEU A 568 6.86 -8.96 19.53
N VAL A 569 7.09 -7.81 20.16
CA VAL A 569 6.50 -6.52 19.76
C VAL A 569 7.55 -5.62 19.10
N PRO A 570 7.54 -5.47 17.76
CA PRO A 570 8.63 -4.83 17.03
C PRO A 570 8.41 -3.33 16.73
N HIS A 571 7.25 -2.73 17.02
CA HIS A 571 6.94 -1.36 16.57
C HIS A 571 7.78 -0.23 17.20
N GLY A 572 8.53 -0.52 18.27
CA GLY A 572 9.44 0.41 18.95
C GLY A 572 8.94 0.88 20.33
N PRO A 573 9.85 1.30 21.23
CA PRO A 573 9.58 1.62 22.63
C PRO A 573 9.19 3.10 22.86
N PRO A 574 8.80 3.50 24.09
CA PRO A 574 8.74 4.91 24.46
C PRO A 574 10.11 5.62 24.39
N ASP A 575 10.13 6.89 24.01
CA ASP A 575 11.34 7.68 23.76
C ASP A 575 12.23 7.93 25.00
N PHE A 576 11.66 7.87 26.20
CA PHE A 576 12.40 8.01 27.45
C PHE A 576 13.21 6.76 27.81
N THR A 577 13.01 5.62 27.15
CA THR A 577 13.67 4.35 27.49
C THR A 577 15.18 4.38 27.21
N PRO A 578 15.99 3.54 27.89
CA PRO A 578 17.39 3.36 27.55
C PRO A 578 17.60 2.89 26.10
N LEU A 579 16.73 2.00 25.60
CA LEU A 579 16.79 1.47 24.24
C LEU A 579 16.61 2.58 23.19
N ALA A 580 15.57 3.43 23.33
CA ALA A 580 15.35 4.57 22.45
C ALA A 580 16.52 5.58 22.45
N LYS A 581 17.11 5.83 23.63
CA LYS A 581 18.23 6.76 23.80
C LYS A 581 19.56 6.22 23.27
N ALA A 582 19.74 4.91 23.33
CA ALA A 582 20.93 4.24 22.80
C ALA A 582 20.91 4.10 21.28
N HIS A 583 19.70 3.93 20.70
CA HIS A 583 19.50 3.66 19.27
C HIS A 583 18.54 4.64 18.57
N PRO A 584 18.79 5.96 18.61
CA PRO A 584 17.97 6.95 17.90
C PRO A 584 18.02 6.78 16.37
N GLU A 585 19.01 6.06 15.83
CA GLU A 585 19.12 5.75 14.41
C GLU A 585 18.11 4.71 13.90
N TRP A 586 17.48 3.93 14.81
CA TRP A 586 16.45 2.95 14.44
C TRP A 586 15.07 3.60 14.25
N ALA A 587 14.88 4.84 14.67
CA ALA A 587 13.62 5.55 14.52
C ALA A 587 13.31 5.88 13.04
N ALA A 588 12.09 5.55 12.62
CA ALA A 588 11.58 5.99 11.32
C ALA A 588 11.41 7.52 11.32
N LYS A 589 11.74 8.17 10.19
CA LYS A 589 11.66 9.63 10.02
C LYS A 589 10.65 10.03 8.95
N ASP A 590 9.95 11.14 9.18
CA ASP A 590 9.13 11.81 8.18
C ASP A 590 9.98 12.56 7.13
N GLN A 591 9.34 13.14 6.12
CA GLN A 591 10.00 13.90 5.06
C GLN A 591 10.81 15.12 5.58
N ALA A 592 10.44 15.67 6.74
CA ALA A 592 11.18 16.76 7.39
C ALA A 592 12.37 16.26 8.23
N GLY A 593 12.59 14.94 8.30
CA GLY A 593 13.65 14.31 9.09
C GLY A 593 13.32 14.18 10.58
N LYS A 594 12.08 14.43 11.00
CA LYS A 594 11.63 14.28 12.38
C LYS A 594 11.22 12.83 12.64
N ALA A 595 11.48 12.34 13.85
CA ALA A 595 11.07 11.00 14.26
C ALA A 595 9.54 10.84 14.26
N ILE A 596 9.07 9.72 13.71
CA ILE A 596 7.66 9.33 13.67
C ILE A 596 7.28 8.65 14.98
N TYR A 597 6.06 8.90 15.46
CA TYR A 597 5.47 8.22 16.60
C TYR A 597 4.25 7.43 16.17
N ALA A 598 4.18 6.14 16.54
CA ALA A 598 3.05 5.25 16.30
C ALA A 598 2.58 4.66 17.63
N TRP A 599 1.27 4.47 17.80
CA TRP A 599 0.68 3.96 19.06
C TRP A 599 1.10 4.75 20.33
N GLY A 600 1.45 6.03 20.17
CA GLY A 600 1.93 6.92 21.23
C GLY A 600 3.40 6.74 21.63
N GLN A 601 4.17 5.93 20.89
CA GLN A 601 5.56 5.54 21.15
C GLN A 601 6.47 5.89 19.97
N LEU A 602 7.79 5.82 20.14
CA LEU A 602 8.76 6.08 19.08
C LEU A 602 8.71 4.93 18.08
N ALA A 603 8.36 5.20 16.82
CA ALA A 603 8.27 4.16 15.80
C ALA A 603 9.67 3.74 15.34
N PHE A 604 10.07 2.52 15.66
CA PHE A 604 11.27 1.91 15.09
C PHE A 604 10.98 1.37 13.68
N ASP A 605 11.90 1.58 12.75
CA ASP A 605 11.81 1.08 11.39
C ASP A 605 12.12 -0.42 11.37
N ASN A 606 11.09 -1.23 11.12
CA ASN A 606 11.22 -2.68 10.98
C ASN A 606 12.12 -3.10 9.81
N HIS A 607 12.49 -2.20 8.89
CA HIS A 607 13.48 -2.43 7.85
C HIS A 607 14.94 -2.23 8.33
N HIS A 608 15.15 -1.54 9.46
CA HIS A 608 16.49 -1.21 9.95
C HIS A 608 17.23 -2.46 10.41
N ALA A 609 18.36 -2.78 9.78
CA ALA A 609 19.11 -4.01 10.02
C ALA A 609 19.56 -4.19 11.48
N GLY A 610 19.90 -3.10 12.18
CA GLY A 610 20.24 -3.14 13.61
C GLY A 610 19.06 -3.52 14.50
N TRP A 611 17.84 -3.10 14.14
CA TRP A 611 16.63 -3.44 14.88
C TRP A 611 16.19 -4.89 14.62
N GLN A 612 16.29 -5.35 13.37
CA GLN A 612 16.11 -6.75 13.01
C GLN A 612 17.10 -7.67 13.76
N ASP A 613 18.38 -7.31 13.89
CA ASP A 613 19.33 -8.10 14.68
C ASP A 613 19.00 -8.10 16.19
N TYR A 614 18.57 -6.98 16.76
CA TYR A 614 18.11 -6.95 18.16
C TYR A 614 16.95 -7.95 18.37
N MET A 615 15.94 -7.93 17.50
CA MET A 615 14.78 -8.82 17.62
C MET A 615 15.13 -10.30 17.34
N ARG A 616 16.05 -10.56 16.40
CA ARG A 616 16.67 -11.89 16.21
C ARG A 616 17.36 -12.38 17.47
N ARG A 617 18.13 -11.52 18.15
CA ARG A 617 18.82 -11.86 19.41
C ARG A 617 17.85 -12.05 20.56
N ALA A 618 16.77 -11.28 20.64
CA ALA A 618 15.73 -11.46 21.64
C ALA A 618 15.02 -12.83 21.48
N ALA A 619 14.66 -13.19 20.24
CA ALA A 619 14.12 -14.51 19.91
C ALA A 619 15.10 -15.66 20.25
N GLU A 620 16.37 -15.53 19.85
CA GLU A 620 17.42 -16.51 20.19
C GLU A 620 17.62 -16.64 21.71
N TRP A 621 17.63 -15.52 22.44
CA TRP A 621 17.75 -15.52 23.90
C TRP A 621 16.54 -16.17 24.57
N GLY A 622 15.32 -15.82 24.18
CA GLY A 622 14.09 -16.44 24.71
C GLY A 622 14.04 -17.95 24.47
N ALA A 623 14.48 -18.40 23.30
CA ALA A 623 14.64 -19.81 22.99
C ALA A 623 15.71 -20.50 23.86
N ARG A 624 16.89 -19.88 24.05
CA ARG A 624 17.97 -20.44 24.87
C ARG A 624 17.66 -20.45 26.38
N GLN A 625 17.00 -19.42 26.90
CA GLN A 625 16.68 -19.33 28.33
C GLN A 625 15.46 -20.17 28.68
N PHE A 626 14.38 -20.06 27.91
CA PHE A 626 13.06 -20.59 28.29
C PHE A 626 12.55 -21.72 27.39
N GLY A 627 13.32 -22.15 26.38
CA GLY A 627 12.92 -23.23 25.47
C GLY A 627 11.72 -22.88 24.59
N ALA A 628 11.41 -21.59 24.43
CA ALA A 628 10.29 -21.16 23.59
C ALA A 628 10.58 -21.48 22.11
N VAL A 629 9.64 -22.16 21.45
CA VAL A 629 9.81 -22.71 20.10
C VAL A 629 9.38 -21.75 18.98
N GLY A 630 9.08 -20.50 19.32
CA GLY A 630 8.50 -19.55 18.39
C GLY A 630 7.85 -18.33 19.04
N ALA A 631 7.27 -17.48 18.19
CA ALA A 631 6.57 -16.28 18.62
C ALA A 631 5.39 -15.90 17.72
N ARG A 632 4.38 -15.27 18.31
CA ARG A 632 3.51 -14.33 17.59
C ARG A 632 4.28 -13.02 17.43
N VAL A 633 4.20 -12.41 16.25
CA VAL A 633 4.86 -11.12 15.97
C VAL A 633 3.77 -10.06 15.89
N ASP A 634 3.73 -9.15 16.86
CA ASP A 634 2.76 -8.06 16.91
C ASP A 634 2.91 -7.12 15.72
N CYS A 635 1.80 -6.63 15.16
CA CYS A 635 1.80 -5.65 14.08
C CYS A 635 2.80 -6.01 12.94
N ALA A 636 2.82 -7.27 12.52
CA ALA A 636 3.83 -7.79 11.60
C ALA A 636 3.74 -7.19 10.18
N ALA A 637 2.70 -6.40 9.89
CA ALA A 637 2.49 -5.67 8.64
C ALA A 637 3.60 -4.65 8.28
N GLY A 638 4.47 -4.28 9.24
CA GLY A 638 5.58 -3.35 9.01
C GLY A 638 5.55 -2.14 9.93
N GLY A 639 6.21 -1.06 9.52
CA GLY A 639 6.21 0.23 10.22
C GLY A 639 5.69 1.37 9.34
N PRO A 640 5.76 2.62 9.81
CA PRO A 640 5.54 3.78 8.97
C PRO A 640 6.65 3.92 7.91
N LEU A 641 6.36 4.63 6.82
CA LEU A 641 7.34 4.97 5.77
C LEU A 641 8.55 5.69 6.38
N ASN A 642 9.77 5.21 6.09
CA ASN A 642 11.00 5.83 6.59
C ASN A 642 11.69 6.68 5.52
N TRP A 643 11.65 8.00 5.67
CA TRP A 643 12.31 8.96 4.76
C TRP A 643 13.78 9.24 5.12
N ASN A 644 14.34 8.51 6.09
CA ASN A 644 15.75 8.64 6.46
C ASN A 644 16.68 8.16 5.33
N ARG A 645 17.28 9.11 4.60
CA ARG A 645 18.20 8.83 3.48
C ARG A 645 19.42 8.01 3.86
N ASP A 646 19.81 8.01 5.14
CA ASP A 646 20.93 7.22 5.65
C ASP A 646 20.58 5.71 5.76
N VAL A 647 19.28 5.36 5.72
CA VAL A 647 18.76 3.99 5.84
C VAL A 647 18.31 3.45 4.48
N THR A 648 17.56 4.23 3.69
CA THR A 648 16.99 3.77 2.42
C THR A 648 16.72 4.90 1.43
N ASN A 649 16.86 4.63 0.12
CA ASN A 649 16.33 5.49 -0.95
C ASN A 649 14.87 5.12 -1.33
N ARG A 650 14.31 4.06 -0.76
CA ARG A 650 12.96 3.54 -0.99
C ARG A 650 12.17 3.51 0.34
N PRO A 651 11.56 4.64 0.78
CA PRO A 651 10.80 4.73 2.03
C PRO A 651 9.68 3.70 2.20
N SER A 652 9.16 3.20 1.08
CA SER A 652 8.15 2.15 1.01
C SER A 652 8.61 0.77 1.50
N LEU A 653 9.93 0.49 1.56
CA LEU A 653 10.46 -0.75 2.13
C LEU A 653 10.17 -0.91 3.62
N SER A 654 9.89 0.18 4.34
CA SER A 654 9.46 0.16 5.75
C SER A 654 8.05 -0.41 5.97
N SER A 655 7.32 -0.74 4.89
CA SER A 655 6.01 -1.42 4.94
C SER A 655 6.15 -2.96 4.91
N LEU A 656 5.61 -3.63 3.89
CA LEU A 656 5.56 -5.10 3.78
C LEU A 656 6.96 -5.75 3.83
N ALA A 657 7.96 -5.18 3.15
CA ALA A 657 9.34 -5.67 3.19
C ALA A 657 9.92 -5.68 4.62
N ALA A 658 9.63 -4.65 5.41
CA ALA A 658 10.04 -4.55 6.81
C ALA A 658 9.35 -5.60 7.68
N GLY A 659 8.05 -5.80 7.49
CA GLY A 659 7.28 -6.82 8.19
C GLY A 659 7.80 -8.24 7.93
N LEU A 660 8.00 -8.58 6.66
CA LEU A 660 8.59 -9.85 6.24
C LEU A 660 10.05 -9.99 6.72
N GLY A 661 10.84 -8.92 6.69
CA GLY A 661 12.22 -8.88 7.18
C GLY A 661 12.33 -9.14 8.68
N MET A 662 11.49 -8.46 9.47
CA MET A 662 11.38 -8.67 10.92
C MET A 662 10.96 -10.11 11.26
N CYS A 663 9.99 -10.66 10.54
CA CYS A 663 9.59 -12.06 10.69
C CYS A 663 10.73 -13.05 10.37
N ARG A 664 11.51 -12.80 9.30
CA ARG A 664 12.70 -13.61 8.96
C ARG A 664 13.75 -13.54 10.07
N ALA A 665 14.01 -12.35 10.61
CA ALA A 665 14.98 -12.14 11.68
C ALA A 665 14.58 -12.85 12.98
N ILE A 666 13.32 -12.73 13.40
CA ILE A 666 12.79 -13.45 14.56
C ILE A 666 12.86 -14.97 14.35
N ARG A 667 12.45 -15.48 13.17
CA ARG A 667 12.55 -16.91 12.85
C ARG A 667 13.99 -17.42 12.91
N ASP A 668 14.95 -16.68 12.35
CA ASP A 668 16.38 -17.04 12.39
C ASP A 668 16.91 -17.11 13.84
N GLY A 669 16.41 -16.26 14.73
CA GLY A 669 16.70 -16.33 16.17
C GLY A 669 16.31 -17.68 16.78
N TYR A 670 15.07 -18.13 16.57
CA TYR A 670 14.60 -19.44 17.05
C TYR A 670 15.34 -20.61 16.37
N ARG A 671 15.64 -20.51 15.06
CA ARG A 671 16.34 -21.56 14.29
C ARG A 671 17.79 -21.81 14.72
N ARG A 672 18.41 -20.89 15.47
CA ARG A 672 19.73 -21.09 16.09
C ARG A 672 19.70 -21.97 17.35
N VAL A 673 18.52 -22.42 17.75
CA VAL A 673 18.26 -23.23 18.94
C VAL A 673 17.41 -24.47 18.63
N HIS A 674 16.45 -24.36 17.69
CA HIS A 674 15.50 -25.42 17.36
C HIS A 674 15.48 -25.73 15.84
N ASP A 675 15.43 -27.01 15.49
CA ASP A 675 15.25 -27.47 14.10
C ASP A 675 13.85 -27.16 13.54
N HIS A 676 12.87 -27.01 14.43
CA HIS A 676 11.47 -26.71 14.11
C HIS A 676 10.99 -25.48 14.89
N VAL A 677 10.34 -24.55 14.20
CA VAL A 677 9.90 -23.26 14.73
C VAL A 677 8.43 -23.01 14.42
N CYS A 678 7.72 -22.25 15.26
CA CYS A 678 6.38 -21.74 14.97
C CYS A 678 6.35 -20.21 15.02
N LEU A 679 6.21 -19.57 13.87
CA LEU A 679 6.00 -18.13 13.76
C LEU A 679 4.55 -17.84 13.34
N LEU A 680 3.91 -16.95 14.08
CA LEU A 680 2.54 -16.48 13.86
C LEU A 680 2.57 -14.95 13.64
N PRO A 681 2.84 -14.45 12.43
CA PRO A 681 2.74 -13.02 12.16
C PRO A 681 1.31 -12.55 12.37
N GLU A 682 1.14 -11.46 13.12
CA GLU A 682 -0.10 -10.71 13.11
C GLU A 682 -0.16 -9.84 11.86
N GLU A 683 -1.02 -10.22 10.93
CA GLU A 683 -1.23 -9.44 9.72
C GLU A 683 -2.73 -9.34 9.44
N TYR A 684 -3.19 -8.10 9.26
CA TYR A 684 -4.59 -7.76 9.02
C TYR A 684 -4.85 -7.36 7.55
N SER A 685 -3.79 -7.13 6.79
CA SER A 685 -3.85 -6.61 5.42
C SER A 685 -4.31 -7.65 4.41
N GLY A 686 -4.16 -8.95 4.67
CA GLY A 686 -4.52 -10.01 3.73
C GLY A 686 -3.53 -10.15 2.57
N ALA A 687 -2.28 -9.68 2.70
CA ALA A 687 -1.31 -9.71 1.60
C ALA A 687 -0.88 -11.13 1.21
N ASN A 688 -1.14 -12.13 2.06
CA ASN A 688 -0.81 -13.56 1.89
C ASN A 688 0.71 -13.88 1.76
N ALA A 689 1.57 -12.89 1.56
CA ALA A 689 3.02 -13.02 1.45
C ALA A 689 3.69 -13.58 2.74
N TYR A 690 3.07 -13.38 3.90
CA TYR A 690 3.57 -13.89 5.18
C TYR A 690 3.70 -15.42 5.25
N HIS A 691 3.00 -16.16 4.39
CA HIS A 691 3.23 -17.60 4.24
C HIS A 691 4.67 -17.97 3.82
N ARG A 692 5.50 -17.03 3.35
CA ARG A 692 6.94 -17.30 3.10
C ARG A 692 7.77 -17.41 4.39
N VAL A 693 7.28 -16.90 5.52
CA VAL A 693 8.07 -16.64 6.74
C VAL A 693 7.37 -17.13 8.02
N GLY A 694 6.04 -17.12 8.03
CA GLY A 694 5.17 -17.66 9.08
C GLY A 694 4.59 -19.03 8.73
N ASP A 695 4.33 -19.82 9.77
CA ASP A 695 3.72 -21.16 9.66
C ASP A 695 2.18 -21.08 9.74
N LEU A 696 1.68 -20.04 10.41
CA LEU A 696 0.29 -19.63 10.57
C LEU A 696 0.22 -18.09 10.43
N THR A 697 -0.97 -17.54 10.22
CA THR A 697 -1.22 -16.08 10.27
C THR A 697 -2.25 -15.80 11.37
N TYR A 698 -2.01 -14.78 12.20
CA TYR A 698 -3.04 -14.29 13.12
C TYR A 698 -3.87 -13.26 12.36
N ASP A 699 -5.02 -13.71 11.86
CA ASP A 699 -5.95 -12.95 11.04
C ASP A 699 -7.12 -12.41 11.90
N ALA A 700 -7.29 -11.09 11.90
CA ALA A 700 -8.38 -10.41 12.61
C ALA A 700 -9.60 -10.08 11.73
N GLN A 701 -9.65 -10.46 10.45
CA GLN A 701 -10.81 -10.25 9.57
C GLN A 701 -12.11 -10.78 10.19
N PHE A 702 -12.03 -11.94 10.87
CA PHE A 702 -13.15 -12.54 11.56
C PHE A 702 -13.58 -11.77 12.82
N TYR A 703 -12.62 -11.18 13.55
CA TYR A 703 -12.89 -10.30 14.68
C TYR A 703 -13.55 -8.98 14.21
N PHE A 704 -13.04 -8.36 13.14
CA PHE A 704 -13.62 -7.12 12.59
C PHE A 704 -15.04 -7.34 12.08
N LEU A 705 -15.32 -8.48 11.45
CA LEU A 705 -16.68 -8.91 11.09
C LEU A 705 -17.60 -8.97 12.32
N GLN A 706 -17.19 -9.67 13.38
CA GLN A 706 -17.99 -9.77 14.61
C GLN A 706 -18.18 -8.41 15.28
N ALA A 707 -17.13 -7.58 15.34
CA ALA A 707 -17.18 -6.25 15.92
C ALA A 707 -18.16 -5.33 15.19
N ASP A 708 -18.19 -5.37 13.85
CA ASP A 708 -19.16 -4.65 13.01
C ASP A 708 -20.60 -5.15 13.25
N LEU A 709 -20.83 -6.47 13.24
CA LEU A 709 -22.15 -7.05 13.53
C LEU A 709 -22.66 -6.69 14.93
N LEU A 710 -21.77 -6.70 15.95
CA LEU A 710 -22.10 -6.27 17.32
C LEU A 710 -22.39 -4.77 17.39
N ALA A 711 -21.55 -3.92 16.80
CA ALA A 711 -21.70 -2.47 16.81
C ALA A 711 -23.00 -2.01 16.12
N ARG A 712 -23.40 -2.68 15.03
CA ARG A 712 -24.66 -2.43 14.32
C ARG A 712 -25.88 -3.13 14.93
N GLN A 713 -25.71 -3.94 15.98
CA GLN A 713 -26.77 -4.78 16.57
C GLN A 713 -27.48 -5.65 15.52
N ALA A 714 -26.69 -6.26 14.62
CA ALA A 714 -27.18 -7.04 13.49
C ALA A 714 -28.14 -8.15 13.93
N ALA A 715 -29.22 -8.36 13.17
CA ALA A 715 -30.23 -9.36 13.46
C ALA A 715 -29.67 -10.80 13.41
N PRO A 716 -30.24 -11.79 14.12
CA PRO A 716 -29.76 -13.17 14.11
C PRO A 716 -29.65 -13.78 12.70
N GLU A 717 -30.51 -13.36 11.78
CA GLU A 717 -30.49 -13.74 10.37
C GLU A 717 -29.27 -13.16 9.64
N GLU A 718 -28.90 -11.91 9.91
CA GLU A 718 -27.65 -11.31 9.39
C GLU A 718 -26.44 -12.07 9.92
N TRP A 719 -26.39 -12.37 11.23
CA TRP A 719 -25.34 -13.22 11.80
C TRP A 719 -25.27 -14.54 11.05
N ALA A 720 -26.37 -15.30 10.96
CA ALA A 720 -26.40 -16.59 10.29
C ALA A 720 -25.88 -16.54 8.84
N LEU A 721 -26.21 -15.48 8.08
CA LEU A 721 -25.72 -15.25 6.72
C LEU A 721 -24.20 -14.97 6.64
N GLN A 722 -23.54 -14.59 7.74
CA GLN A 722 -22.09 -14.38 7.77
C GLN A 722 -21.26 -15.62 8.21
N PHE A 723 -21.91 -16.73 8.60
CA PHE A 723 -21.21 -17.98 8.99
C PHE A 723 -21.68 -19.23 8.20
N GLN A 724 -22.37 -19.01 7.07
CA GLN A 724 -22.72 -20.01 6.06
C GLN A 724 -21.78 -19.91 4.85
#